data_AF-Q7PZJ7-F1
#
_entry.id   AF-Q7PZJ7-F1
#
_cell.length_a   1.000
_cell.length_b   1.000
_cell.length_c   1.000
_cell.angle_alpha   90.00
_cell.angle_beta   90.00
_cell.angle_gamma   90.00
#
_symmetry.space_group_name_H-M   'P 1'
#
loop_
_entity.id
_entity.type
_entity.pdbx_description
1 polymer ?
#
loop_
_entity_poly.entity_id
_entity_poly.type
_entity_poly.pdbx_seq_one_letter_code
_entity_poly.pdbx_strand_id
1 'polypeptide(L)'
;MRQLLCLLVLLCCTVSTVVGQRDTICPPQDIILPCRCSQRGSEIQIWCSHSDLPRVLMGLKAVSKSIIRPIDELILENNFLPSLPGRTFAPLNILRLMLRHNGLERLSNGWLNDLDKSLVEIFIVERNLRSIPVDSLTGLRKLEAVTIQSENLKRLPDFSGLPKLRYINVQSGSLIELAPQYFRDLASLETLHVTGSSSLNRLEAGLFNDLPKLQLINLSENGISWVHLRTFVGLPALKTLQLSGNKITDAGMIGRAVKDIHNLQVLRMDRNMISKLSEGSFVDLPSLKELYLNDNGITEIFHGAFHRTPSLKLVHLENNYLRRVHPESFLQASGSGVEMMHLQQNEIGRVEELRSLLDALPMLRFLDLSHNKLEAIPFGALRGHGTLEQLYLNQNRIRMIERDAFMAMPGLRELRLQNNSLHDQLPMPFWNLPGLKGIDISYNSFRRMDPNLLVGVPSLRRLDISGNTLSVIDAGAFTHTPMLETVNISFNELSLIHSATFRDLNHMFELDAGNNKLQEFIPGLPVAVERVNLHGNMITQLPPPTTASQLWDLPNLRMLDISANQLTRLPRAVFKPTPQLRVLSLARNQLQSVDDGSLSGLSRLEILNLQDNRVLALHERCFSPLENLRELNLQGNRIEVLVDNLLDSNALLEQFDASRNSIVEISPKAFRNSRSLQTLDLSSNQLRELPESLSGLAELRELDVSFNQLTELSPNVLVSWRNLEELKVSNNKVNQLHQGSLRNLPLLQYLDLSSNELTLLEHGSLRNLPELQELVLADNKLSELKERVFEDLPNLQAVHLQQNNLRYISPYSFFRSPSIVYLNLSANQFRSLDSVGLRSVRNLEVLDLTGNSIRKITPSPLRGLDWLVELKLDNNKICGIQGEPFATMPRLRVLSMRNNQMSRVPEPIFRSLRTNIAILDVDGNPLDCSCDMLWYMAWLQESRSLYPGPRCRDGKMLLDMRLSRTDCQSGARTAPSGHQGDHPLTNDHGDVFVRALDYDECAGSENYELPPGPTPPFHAGSPSPGDSDYFYDQYVDYPNALNDTRLANGQRFNNTTPFAQDPQQDRRNYTTNFVDFNNNKFNQFQRPPGGAPPPPPLSPGDQDSGSPFTFFGLPIPSLNIGKMFGGAAGRNANNRASGGSRAKGRVQVYKQGEPEQSTIYRADGGKTESTVTLKAPTDPLDKNAGATNENNLFYRPFFQTSYRQPPSVDVQQGGFTPMLPGAVGGFTPITDP
;
A
#
# COMPACT_ATOMS: atom_id res chain seq x y z
N MET A 1 -19.41 -76.25 9.36
CA MET A 1 -19.00 -75.80 10.72
C MET A 1 -17.50 -75.91 10.85
N ARG A 2 -16.76 -75.02 11.53
CA ARG A 2 -17.10 -73.61 11.86
C ARG A 2 -15.88 -72.69 12.15
N GLN A 3 -14.62 -73.13 12.02
CA GLN A 3 -13.45 -72.34 12.44
C GLN A 3 -12.45 -71.95 11.33
N LEU A 4 -12.12 -72.81 10.35
CA LEU A 4 -11.24 -72.38 9.24
C LEU A 4 -11.97 -71.64 8.11
N LEU A 5 -13.30 -71.71 8.08
CA LEU A 5 -14.18 -70.90 7.22
C LEU A 5 -14.17 -69.40 7.61
N CYS A 6 -13.40 -69.01 8.64
CA CYS A 6 -13.38 -67.66 9.20
C CYS A 6 -12.07 -66.89 8.96
N LEU A 7 -11.01 -67.51 8.41
CA LEU A 7 -9.68 -66.86 8.32
C LEU A 7 -9.24 -66.42 6.91
N LEU A 8 -9.82 -67.00 5.85
CA LEU A 8 -9.36 -66.78 4.46
C LEU A 8 -10.48 -66.37 3.48
N VAL A 9 -11.74 -66.37 3.90
CA VAL A 9 -12.90 -66.00 3.04
C VAL A 9 -13.01 -64.49 2.79
N LEU A 10 -12.29 -63.66 3.55
CA LEU A 10 -12.52 -62.20 3.61
C LEU A 10 -11.26 -61.32 3.48
N LEU A 11 -10.08 -61.88 3.19
CA LEU A 11 -8.84 -61.10 3.11
C LEU A 11 -8.43 -60.65 1.69
N CYS A 12 -9.04 -61.21 0.63
CA CYS A 12 -8.55 -61.07 -0.76
C CYS A 12 -9.55 -60.48 -1.77
N CYS A 13 -10.72 -60.00 -1.33
CA CYS A 13 -11.62 -59.20 -2.18
C CYS A 13 -11.55 -57.74 -1.72
N THR A 14 -10.51 -57.05 -2.17
CA THR A 14 -10.21 -55.65 -1.85
C THR A 14 -11.02 -54.66 -2.71
N VAL A 15 -11.00 -53.39 -2.32
CA VAL A 15 -11.51 -52.23 -3.08
C VAL A 15 -13.04 -52.18 -3.26
N SER A 16 -13.74 -51.85 -2.17
CA SER A 16 -14.88 -50.93 -2.28
C SER A 16 -14.36 -49.51 -2.01
N THR A 17 -14.39 -48.64 -3.01
CA THR A 17 -13.91 -47.25 -2.91
C THR A 17 -14.88 -46.38 -2.12
N VAL A 18 -14.73 -46.37 -0.80
CA VAL A 18 -15.34 -45.33 0.04
C VAL A 18 -14.68 -43.99 -0.29
N VAL A 19 -15.37 -43.17 -1.07
CA VAL A 19 -14.99 -41.77 -1.28
C VAL A 19 -15.09 -41.05 0.07
N GLY A 20 -13.96 -40.60 0.59
CA GLY A 20 -13.92 -39.87 1.85
C GLY A 20 -14.56 -38.49 1.70
N GLN A 21 -15.85 -38.38 2.03
CA GLN A 21 -16.39 -37.08 2.44
C GLN A 21 -15.61 -36.62 3.67
N ARG A 22 -14.82 -35.56 3.50
CA ARG A 22 -14.41 -34.73 4.63
C ARG A 22 -15.69 -34.10 5.18
N ASP A 23 -15.87 -34.10 6.50
CA ASP A 23 -16.92 -33.31 7.16
C ASP A 23 -16.61 -31.82 7.00
N THR A 24 -16.98 -31.25 5.86
CA THR A 24 -16.87 -29.81 5.60
C THR A 24 -17.87 -29.09 6.49
N ILE A 25 -17.36 -28.40 7.51
CA ILE A 25 -18.17 -27.66 8.50
C ILE A 25 -19.00 -26.55 7.81
N CYS A 26 -18.48 -26.00 6.70
CA CYS A 26 -19.24 -25.14 5.82
C CYS A 26 -20.17 -25.94 4.86
N PRO A 27 -21.46 -25.58 4.76
CA PRO A 27 -22.35 -26.15 3.76
C PRO A 27 -22.02 -25.66 2.35
N PRO A 28 -22.53 -26.33 1.29
CA PRO A 28 -22.53 -25.79 -0.07
C PRO A 28 -23.09 -24.36 -0.12
N GLN A 29 -22.37 -23.45 -0.77
CA GLN A 29 -22.67 -22.00 -0.72
C GLN A 29 -24.08 -21.69 -1.28
N ASP A 30 -24.53 -22.44 -2.30
CA ASP A 30 -25.88 -22.37 -2.90
C ASP A 30 -27.02 -22.50 -1.87
N ILE A 31 -26.79 -23.19 -0.74
CA ILE A 31 -27.80 -23.42 0.32
C ILE A 31 -27.92 -22.22 1.27
N ILE A 32 -26.87 -21.41 1.40
CA ILE A 32 -26.78 -20.31 2.37
C ILE A 32 -26.72 -18.91 1.73
N LEU A 33 -26.81 -18.81 0.39
CA LEU A 33 -26.95 -17.57 -0.39
C LEU A 33 -27.93 -16.58 0.29
N PRO A 34 -27.58 -15.28 0.46
CA PRO A 34 -26.41 -14.56 -0.07
C PRO A 34 -25.11 -14.71 0.76
N CYS A 35 -25.09 -15.60 1.75
CA CYS A 35 -23.95 -15.79 2.64
C CYS A 35 -22.94 -16.79 2.09
N ARG A 36 -21.64 -16.50 2.21
CA ARG A 36 -20.54 -17.46 2.08
C ARG A 36 -20.14 -17.97 3.48
N CYS A 37 -19.77 -19.24 3.57
CA CYS A 37 -19.08 -19.80 4.73
C CYS A 37 -17.60 -20.05 4.41
N SER A 38 -16.73 -19.69 5.35
CA SER A 38 -15.30 -19.95 5.33
C SER A 38 -14.86 -20.58 6.66
N GLN A 39 -13.83 -21.43 6.61
CA GLN A 39 -13.27 -22.11 7.79
C GLN A 39 -11.77 -21.82 7.90
N ARG A 40 -11.36 -21.12 8.96
CA ARG A 40 -9.94 -20.80 9.23
C ARG A 40 -9.42 -21.70 10.35
N GLY A 41 -8.83 -22.83 9.98
CA GLY A 41 -8.42 -23.86 10.95
C GLY A 41 -9.63 -24.47 11.65
N SER A 42 -9.90 -24.05 12.89
CA SER A 42 -11.09 -24.44 13.66
C SER A 42 -12.20 -23.39 13.69
N GLU A 43 -11.92 -22.15 13.28
CA GLU A 43 -12.85 -21.02 13.37
C GLU A 43 -13.82 -21.00 12.18
N ILE A 44 -15.08 -20.62 12.44
CA ILE A 44 -16.17 -20.53 11.46
C ILE A 44 -16.51 -19.05 11.22
N GLN A 45 -16.28 -18.60 9.99
CA GLN A 45 -16.61 -17.25 9.53
C GLN A 45 -17.77 -17.30 8.53
N ILE A 46 -18.79 -16.45 8.72
CA ILE A 46 -19.94 -16.33 7.83
C ILE A 46 -20.00 -14.90 7.28
N TRP A 47 -20.06 -14.75 5.96
CA TRP A 47 -20.06 -13.46 5.28
C TRP A 47 -21.27 -13.33 4.35
N CYS A 48 -22.25 -12.49 4.70
CA CYS A 48 -23.40 -12.20 3.83
C CYS A 48 -23.22 -10.82 3.18
N SER A 49 -23.26 -10.78 1.85
CA SER A 49 -22.99 -9.54 1.10
C SER A 49 -23.81 -9.30 -0.16
N HIS A 50 -23.89 -8.02 -0.54
CA HIS A 50 -24.46 -7.50 -1.79
C HIS A 50 -25.94 -7.82 -2.03
N SER A 51 -26.73 -8.10 -0.98
CA SER A 51 -28.15 -8.46 -1.11
C SER A 51 -29.07 -7.65 -0.17
N ASP A 52 -30.38 -7.84 -0.26
CA ASP A 52 -31.38 -7.08 0.49
C ASP A 52 -31.92 -7.82 1.73
N LEU A 53 -32.54 -7.06 2.65
CA LEU A 53 -32.99 -7.55 3.96
C LEU A 53 -33.78 -8.87 3.93
N PRO A 54 -34.77 -9.11 3.04
CA PRO A 54 -35.49 -10.38 3.01
C PRO A 54 -34.58 -11.57 2.69
N ARG A 55 -33.64 -11.40 1.75
CA ARG A 55 -32.73 -12.46 1.30
C ARG A 55 -31.63 -12.73 2.32
N VAL A 56 -31.06 -11.69 2.94
CA VAL A 56 -30.11 -11.85 4.06
C VAL A 56 -30.77 -12.59 5.24
N LEU A 57 -32.02 -12.26 5.60
CA LEU A 57 -32.76 -12.99 6.64
C LEU A 57 -33.03 -14.46 6.27
N MET A 58 -33.24 -14.78 4.99
CA MET A 58 -33.34 -16.19 4.54
C MET A 58 -31.99 -16.91 4.62
N GLY A 59 -30.89 -16.28 4.19
CA GLY A 59 -29.53 -16.82 4.29
C GLY A 59 -29.13 -17.12 5.73
N LEU A 60 -29.33 -16.16 6.66
CA LEU A 60 -29.10 -16.36 8.09
C LEU A 60 -29.94 -17.52 8.68
N LYS A 61 -31.18 -17.69 8.21
CA LYS A 61 -32.06 -18.81 8.59
C LYS A 61 -31.67 -20.15 7.96
N ALA A 62 -30.94 -20.15 6.84
CA ALA A 62 -30.32 -21.35 6.28
C ALA A 62 -29.06 -21.71 7.07
N VAL A 63 -28.19 -20.73 7.35
CA VAL A 63 -27.01 -20.89 8.21
C VAL A 63 -27.39 -21.49 9.56
N SER A 64 -28.46 -21.02 10.21
CA SER A 64 -28.94 -21.57 11.50
C SER A 64 -29.43 -23.03 11.44
N LYS A 65 -29.66 -23.59 10.25
CA LYS A 65 -30.00 -25.02 10.06
C LYS A 65 -28.77 -25.86 9.74
N SER A 66 -27.81 -25.29 9.00
CA SER A 66 -26.61 -25.98 8.54
C SER A 66 -25.47 -25.97 9.55
N ILE A 67 -25.38 -24.95 10.40
CA ILE A 67 -24.26 -24.75 11.33
C ILE A 67 -24.78 -24.74 12.76
N ILE A 68 -24.45 -25.79 13.50
CA ILE A 68 -24.88 -26.03 14.90
C ILE A 68 -23.80 -25.59 15.91
N ARG A 69 -22.55 -25.41 15.44
CA ARG A 69 -21.42 -24.91 16.25
C ARG A 69 -21.54 -23.39 16.44
N PRO A 70 -20.86 -22.80 17.45
CA PRO A 70 -20.70 -21.34 17.52
C PRO A 70 -20.11 -20.80 16.21
N ILE A 71 -20.57 -19.63 15.80
CA ILE A 71 -20.00 -18.84 14.71
C ILE A 71 -19.03 -17.85 15.36
N ASP A 72 -17.74 -18.01 15.06
CA ASP A 72 -16.68 -17.18 15.65
C ASP A 72 -16.73 -15.74 15.14
N GLU A 73 -17.23 -15.53 13.92
CA GLU A 73 -17.46 -14.23 13.31
C GLU A 73 -18.61 -14.26 12.28
N LEU A 74 -19.60 -13.39 12.46
CA LEU A 74 -20.64 -13.11 11.46
C LEU A 74 -20.46 -11.71 10.89
N ILE A 75 -20.25 -11.62 9.58
CA ILE A 75 -20.07 -10.37 8.82
C ILE A 75 -21.30 -10.15 7.93
N LEU A 76 -21.99 -9.02 8.13
CA LEU A 76 -22.90 -8.44 7.15
C LEU A 76 -22.20 -7.24 6.52
N GLU A 77 -21.91 -7.31 5.22
CA GLU A 77 -21.24 -6.21 4.51
C GLU A 77 -21.82 -5.90 3.12
N ASN A 78 -21.89 -4.61 2.76
CA ASN A 78 -22.31 -4.12 1.44
C ASN A 78 -23.74 -4.53 1.02
N ASN A 79 -24.62 -4.84 1.97
CA ASN A 79 -26.03 -5.18 1.75
C ASN A 79 -26.92 -3.92 1.71
N PHE A 80 -28.21 -4.08 1.39
CA PHE A 80 -29.23 -3.05 1.59
C PHE A 80 -30.12 -3.40 2.80
N LEU A 81 -29.71 -2.96 3.99
CA LEU A 81 -30.36 -3.21 5.28
C LEU A 81 -30.72 -1.87 5.96
N PRO A 82 -31.68 -1.06 5.44
CA PRO A 82 -31.98 0.26 6.01
C PRO A 82 -32.45 0.23 7.47
N SER A 83 -33.03 -0.89 7.91
CA SER A 83 -33.29 -1.19 9.32
C SER A 83 -33.16 -2.69 9.62
N LEU A 84 -32.70 -3.01 10.83
CA LEU A 84 -32.53 -4.38 11.31
C LEU A 84 -33.66 -4.73 12.30
N PRO A 85 -34.49 -5.76 12.05
CA PRO A 85 -35.58 -6.18 12.94
C PRO A 85 -35.14 -6.61 14.35
N GLY A 86 -36.10 -6.68 15.28
CA GLY A 86 -35.91 -7.37 16.55
C GLY A 86 -35.68 -8.87 16.32
N ARG A 87 -34.81 -9.49 17.13
CA ARG A 87 -34.45 -10.93 17.04
C ARG A 87 -33.84 -11.41 15.71
N THR A 88 -33.30 -10.53 14.86
CA THR A 88 -32.62 -10.92 13.60
C THR A 88 -31.59 -12.04 13.79
N PHE A 89 -30.85 -12.02 14.90
CA PHE A 89 -29.77 -12.98 15.18
C PHE A 89 -30.14 -14.10 16.17
N ALA A 90 -31.37 -14.12 16.68
CA ALA A 90 -31.81 -15.06 17.72
C ALA A 90 -31.68 -16.57 17.39
N PRO A 91 -31.71 -17.05 16.12
CA PRO A 91 -31.47 -18.48 15.83
C PRO A 91 -29.98 -18.84 15.68
N LEU A 92 -29.05 -17.91 15.92
CA LEU A 92 -27.60 -18.08 15.72
C LEU A 92 -26.83 -17.97 17.05
N ASN A 93 -25.72 -18.69 17.14
CA ASN A 93 -24.83 -18.68 18.31
C ASN A 93 -23.53 -17.94 17.93
N ILE A 94 -23.51 -16.61 18.07
CA ILE A 94 -22.47 -15.73 17.51
C ILE A 94 -21.52 -15.25 18.61
N LEU A 95 -20.20 -15.34 18.38
CA LEU A 95 -19.19 -14.79 19.30
C LEU A 95 -18.83 -13.34 18.96
N ARG A 96 -18.68 -13.01 17.67
CA ARG A 96 -18.39 -11.66 17.16
C ARG A 96 -19.35 -11.28 16.04
N LEU A 97 -19.89 -10.07 16.07
CA LEU A 97 -20.80 -9.55 15.05
C LEU A 97 -20.25 -8.28 14.39
N MET A 98 -20.06 -8.33 13.07
CA MET A 98 -19.69 -7.19 12.23
C MET A 98 -20.86 -6.73 11.36
N LEU A 99 -21.17 -5.43 11.43
CA LEU A 99 -22.06 -4.72 10.50
C LEU A 99 -21.25 -3.63 9.80
N ARG A 100 -21.03 -3.75 8.49
CA ARG A 100 -20.24 -2.80 7.69
C ARG A 100 -20.99 -2.37 6.44
N HIS A 101 -21.11 -1.07 6.19
CA HIS A 101 -21.59 -0.53 4.90
C HIS A 101 -22.96 -1.08 4.40
N ASN A 102 -23.86 -1.51 5.30
CA ASN A 102 -25.17 -2.06 4.94
C ASN A 102 -26.25 -0.98 4.74
N GLY A 103 -25.91 0.29 4.93
CA GLY A 103 -26.83 1.42 4.80
C GLY A 103 -27.80 1.55 5.99
N LEU A 104 -27.44 1.01 7.15
CA LEU A 104 -28.30 0.99 8.34
C LEU A 104 -28.58 2.42 8.82
N GLU A 105 -29.85 2.83 8.85
CA GLU A 105 -30.25 4.10 9.48
C GLU A 105 -30.61 3.92 10.97
N ARG A 106 -31.24 2.79 11.31
CA ARG A 106 -31.86 2.52 12.63
C ARG A 106 -31.81 1.03 12.96
N LEU A 107 -31.58 0.71 14.23
CA LEU A 107 -31.72 -0.64 14.77
C LEU A 107 -33.03 -0.76 15.57
N SER A 108 -33.71 -1.90 15.50
CA SER A 108 -34.95 -2.14 16.26
C SER A 108 -34.66 -2.56 17.70
N ASN A 109 -35.60 -2.30 18.61
CA ASN A 109 -35.48 -2.79 19.99
C ASN A 109 -35.32 -4.33 20.01
N GLY A 110 -34.34 -4.83 20.77
CA GLY A 110 -34.09 -6.26 20.90
C GLY A 110 -33.51 -6.94 19.65
N TRP A 111 -32.81 -6.22 18.78
CA TRP A 111 -32.11 -6.79 17.62
C TRP A 111 -31.02 -7.82 17.99
N LEU A 112 -30.37 -7.65 19.16
CA LEU A 112 -29.40 -8.59 19.77
C LEU A 112 -30.03 -9.58 20.78
N ASN A 113 -31.36 -9.68 20.85
CA ASN A 113 -32.02 -10.59 21.79
C ASN A 113 -31.56 -12.04 21.59
N ASP A 114 -31.55 -12.77 22.72
CA ASP A 114 -31.17 -14.18 22.82
C ASP A 114 -29.67 -14.49 22.56
N LEU A 115 -28.82 -13.47 22.30
CA LEU A 115 -27.35 -13.60 22.20
C LEU A 115 -26.59 -13.43 23.55
N ASP A 116 -27.30 -13.22 24.66
CA ASP A 116 -26.76 -12.89 26.00
C ASP A 116 -25.68 -13.86 26.53
N LYS A 117 -25.72 -15.12 26.06
CA LYS A 117 -24.83 -16.21 26.45
C LYS A 117 -23.66 -16.46 25.48
N SER A 118 -23.59 -15.75 24.36
CA SER A 118 -22.61 -16.01 23.28
C SER A 118 -21.71 -14.82 22.99
N LEU A 119 -22.30 -13.64 22.79
CA LEU A 119 -21.65 -12.47 22.19
C LEU A 119 -20.56 -11.87 23.09
N VAL A 120 -19.37 -11.69 22.52
CA VAL A 120 -18.16 -11.15 23.17
C VAL A 120 -17.78 -9.78 22.57
N GLU A 121 -18.04 -9.57 21.28
CA GLU A 121 -17.56 -8.41 20.53
C GLU A 121 -18.61 -7.92 19.51
N ILE A 122 -18.78 -6.60 19.42
CA ILE A 122 -19.67 -5.92 18.47
C ILE A 122 -18.87 -4.87 17.68
N PHE A 123 -18.95 -4.93 16.35
CA PHE A 123 -18.32 -3.99 15.44
C PHE A 123 -19.37 -3.42 14.47
N ILE A 124 -19.55 -2.10 14.45
CA ILE A 124 -20.53 -1.42 13.60
C ILE A 124 -19.83 -0.27 12.86
N VAL A 125 -19.82 -0.30 11.53
CA VAL A 125 -19.30 0.74 10.64
C VAL A 125 -20.39 1.12 9.64
N GLU A 126 -21.23 2.09 10.02
CA GLU A 126 -22.47 2.41 9.31
C GLU A 126 -22.66 3.94 9.24
N ARG A 127 -22.18 4.55 8.15
CA ARG A 127 -22.14 6.02 7.91
C ARG A 127 -23.47 6.73 8.24
N ASN A 128 -24.60 6.08 7.98
CA ASN A 128 -25.95 6.63 8.08
C ASN A 128 -26.70 6.29 9.38
N LEU A 129 -26.09 5.53 10.31
CA LEU A 129 -26.73 5.06 11.54
C LEU A 129 -27.03 6.22 12.51
N ARG A 130 -28.30 6.62 12.57
CA ARG A 130 -28.76 7.81 13.31
C ARG A 130 -28.96 7.55 14.80
N SER A 131 -29.31 6.32 15.15
CA SER A 131 -29.67 5.91 16.51
C SER A 131 -29.56 4.40 16.73
N ILE A 132 -28.89 4.02 17.81
CA ILE A 132 -29.01 2.69 18.44
C ILE A 132 -30.00 2.83 19.60
N PRO A 133 -31.00 1.93 19.79
CA PRO A 133 -31.87 1.98 20.96
C PRO A 133 -31.06 1.88 22.26
N VAL A 134 -31.38 2.71 23.25
CA VAL A 134 -30.59 2.87 24.49
C VAL A 134 -30.34 1.51 25.15
N ASP A 135 -31.37 0.68 25.31
CA ASP A 135 -31.30 -0.59 26.03
C ASP A 135 -30.66 -1.74 25.21
N SER A 136 -30.16 -1.48 23.98
CA SER A 136 -29.72 -2.54 23.03
C SER A 136 -28.65 -3.50 23.55
N LEU A 137 -27.81 -3.03 24.48
CA LEU A 137 -26.71 -3.81 25.04
C LEU A 137 -27.04 -4.43 26.40
N THR A 138 -28.23 -4.14 26.95
CA THR A 138 -28.59 -4.57 28.31
C THR A 138 -28.61 -6.09 28.43
N GLY A 139 -28.01 -6.61 29.50
CA GLY A 139 -27.97 -8.05 29.78
C GLY A 139 -26.90 -8.85 29.01
N LEU A 140 -26.11 -8.24 28.12
CA LEU A 140 -25.02 -8.91 27.38
C LEU A 140 -23.80 -9.23 28.28
N ARG A 141 -23.97 -10.12 29.26
CA ARG A 141 -23.01 -10.40 30.35
C ARG A 141 -21.63 -10.93 29.91
N LYS A 142 -21.48 -11.33 28.64
CA LYS A 142 -20.22 -11.79 28.04
C LYS A 142 -19.47 -10.72 27.23
N LEU A 143 -20.08 -9.57 26.95
CA LEU A 143 -19.51 -8.54 26.08
C LEU A 143 -18.23 -7.95 26.70
N GLU A 144 -17.11 -8.01 25.97
CA GLU A 144 -15.80 -7.49 26.39
C GLU A 144 -15.34 -6.27 25.58
N ALA A 145 -15.80 -6.13 24.33
CA ALA A 145 -15.48 -5.01 23.46
C ALA A 145 -16.69 -4.53 22.63
N VAL A 146 -16.81 -3.21 22.45
CA VAL A 146 -17.78 -2.57 21.52
C VAL A 146 -17.09 -1.47 20.72
N THR A 147 -17.21 -1.53 19.40
CA THR A 147 -16.72 -0.51 18.46
C THR A 147 -17.86 -0.05 17.54
N ILE A 148 -18.09 1.26 17.48
CA ILE A 148 -19.17 1.89 16.69
C ILE A 148 -18.60 3.10 15.93
N GLN A 149 -18.71 3.10 14.60
CA GLN A 149 -18.32 4.19 13.71
C GLN A 149 -19.53 4.64 12.88
N SER A 150 -19.93 5.90 12.98
CA SER A 150 -21.03 6.46 12.19
C SER A 150 -21.06 7.99 12.19
N GLU A 151 -21.12 8.61 11.01
CA GLU A 151 -21.21 10.07 10.89
C GLU A 151 -22.49 10.68 11.47
N ASN A 152 -23.55 9.88 11.65
CA ASN A 152 -24.89 10.37 11.99
C ASN A 152 -25.38 10.01 13.41
N LEU A 153 -24.60 9.28 14.21
CA LEU A 153 -25.02 8.79 15.52
C LEU A 153 -25.06 9.92 16.58
N LYS A 154 -26.27 10.33 16.98
CA LYS A 154 -26.44 11.51 17.86
C LYS A 154 -26.24 11.27 19.36
N ARG A 155 -26.41 10.03 19.82
CA ARG A 155 -26.32 9.60 21.22
C ARG A 155 -25.77 8.17 21.31
N LEU A 156 -25.11 7.86 22.42
CA LEU A 156 -24.64 6.51 22.72
C LEU A 156 -25.79 5.57 23.18
N PRO A 157 -25.67 4.25 22.98
CA PRO A 157 -26.44 3.28 23.76
C PRO A 157 -26.02 3.34 25.24
N ASP A 158 -26.80 2.70 26.12
CA ASP A 158 -26.36 2.48 27.49
C ASP A 158 -25.42 1.26 27.57
N PHE A 159 -24.28 1.43 28.23
CA PHE A 159 -23.35 0.35 28.55
C PHE A 159 -23.45 -0.09 30.02
N SER A 160 -24.37 0.49 30.80
CA SER A 160 -24.42 0.28 32.24
C SER A 160 -24.59 -1.19 32.66
N GLY A 161 -23.95 -1.55 33.77
CA GLY A 161 -24.06 -2.89 34.36
C GLY A 161 -23.45 -4.04 33.55
N LEU A 162 -22.56 -3.76 32.59
CA LEU A 162 -21.82 -4.77 31.81
C LEU A 162 -20.51 -5.16 32.52
N PRO A 163 -20.46 -6.29 33.27
CA PRO A 163 -19.36 -6.57 34.22
C PRO A 163 -18.05 -7.00 33.55
N LYS A 164 -18.11 -7.33 32.26
CA LYS A 164 -17.02 -7.86 31.44
C LYS A 164 -16.47 -6.86 30.40
N LEU A 165 -17.14 -5.74 30.19
CA LEU A 165 -16.76 -4.76 29.17
C LEU A 165 -15.43 -4.10 29.57
N ARG A 166 -14.41 -4.27 28.72
CA ARG A 166 -13.04 -3.76 28.91
C ARG A 166 -12.70 -2.62 27.95
N TYR A 167 -13.28 -2.64 26.75
CA TYR A 167 -13.00 -1.70 25.66
C TYR A 167 -14.28 -1.10 25.08
N ILE A 168 -14.34 0.23 25.00
CA ILE A 168 -15.37 0.97 24.26
C ILE A 168 -14.65 1.90 23.27
N ASN A 169 -15.08 1.88 22.01
CA ASN A 169 -14.65 2.83 20.99
C ASN A 169 -15.86 3.34 20.20
N VAL A 170 -16.11 4.65 20.22
CA VAL A 170 -17.18 5.27 19.42
C VAL A 170 -16.67 6.48 18.64
N GLN A 171 -16.66 6.39 17.32
CA GLN A 171 -16.36 7.50 16.42
C GLN A 171 -17.65 8.01 15.77
N SER A 172 -17.96 9.31 15.92
CA SER A 172 -19.12 9.90 15.26
C SER A 172 -19.02 11.41 15.07
N GLY A 173 -19.21 11.90 13.83
CA GLY A 173 -19.30 13.33 13.52
C GLY A 173 -20.48 14.08 14.17
N SER A 174 -21.52 13.36 14.62
CA SER A 174 -22.81 13.93 15.05
C SER A 174 -23.15 13.78 16.54
N LEU A 175 -22.25 13.22 17.37
CA LEU A 175 -22.54 12.92 18.78
C LEU A 175 -22.75 14.22 19.58
N ILE A 176 -23.93 14.44 20.16
CA ILE A 176 -24.29 15.73 20.77
C ILE A 176 -23.79 15.84 22.21
N GLU A 177 -23.91 14.77 22.99
CA GLU A 177 -23.70 14.79 24.44
C GLU A 177 -23.21 13.43 24.96
N LEU A 178 -22.55 13.46 26.12
CA LEU A 178 -22.21 12.28 26.92
C LEU A 178 -22.88 12.39 28.28
N ALA A 179 -23.69 11.40 28.65
CA ALA A 179 -24.45 11.39 29.90
C ALA A 179 -23.84 10.43 30.95
N PRO A 180 -23.75 10.82 32.24
CA PRO A 180 -23.21 9.97 33.32
C PRO A 180 -23.89 8.60 33.51
N GLN A 181 -25.09 8.41 32.95
CA GLN A 181 -25.80 7.13 32.99
C GLN A 181 -25.11 6.04 32.15
N TYR A 182 -24.54 6.40 30.99
CA TYR A 182 -24.03 5.45 29.99
C TYR A 182 -22.86 4.58 30.49
N PHE A 183 -22.17 5.02 31.54
CA PHE A 183 -20.91 4.41 32.02
C PHE A 183 -21.02 3.80 33.42
N ARG A 184 -22.22 3.60 33.97
CA ARG A 184 -22.40 3.11 35.35
C ARG A 184 -22.05 1.63 35.53
N ASP A 185 -21.52 1.30 36.71
CA ASP A 185 -21.22 -0.07 37.16
C ASP A 185 -20.23 -0.86 36.25
N LEU A 186 -19.46 -0.15 35.42
CA LEU A 186 -18.46 -0.70 34.50
C LEU A 186 -17.15 -1.09 35.19
N ALA A 187 -17.24 -2.01 36.16
CA ALA A 187 -16.13 -2.44 37.03
C ALA A 187 -14.94 -3.12 36.30
N SER A 188 -15.05 -3.39 34.99
CA SER A 188 -13.98 -3.95 34.16
C SER A 188 -13.45 -3.05 33.04
N LEU A 189 -13.98 -1.82 32.87
CA LEU A 189 -13.55 -0.95 31.78
C LEU A 189 -12.10 -0.52 31.98
N GLU A 190 -11.26 -0.79 31.00
CA GLU A 190 -9.83 -0.48 30.99
C GLU A 190 -9.50 0.68 30.04
N THR A 191 -10.26 0.79 28.93
CA THR A 191 -10.01 1.75 27.84
C THR A 191 -11.31 2.30 27.26
N LEU A 192 -11.37 3.63 27.10
CA LEU A 192 -12.49 4.35 26.48
C LEU A 192 -12.00 5.31 25.39
N HIS A 193 -12.53 5.18 24.18
CA HIS A 193 -12.41 6.15 23.09
C HIS A 193 -13.79 6.68 22.70
N VAL A 194 -13.93 8.01 22.62
CA VAL A 194 -15.07 8.68 21.98
C VAL A 194 -14.55 9.84 21.13
N THR A 195 -14.64 9.77 19.81
CA THR A 195 -13.90 10.67 18.91
C THR A 195 -14.73 11.19 17.72
N GLY A 196 -14.22 12.24 17.06
CA GLY A 196 -14.73 12.75 15.78
C GLY A 196 -15.90 13.74 15.87
N SER A 197 -16.53 13.93 17.04
CA SER A 197 -17.72 14.78 17.13
C SER A 197 -17.38 16.25 17.29
N SER A 198 -17.38 16.97 16.17
CA SER A 198 -17.33 18.43 16.14
C SER A 198 -18.44 19.14 16.96
N SER A 199 -19.53 18.40 17.29
CA SER A 199 -20.69 18.86 18.06
C SER A 199 -20.59 18.62 19.57
N LEU A 200 -19.81 17.63 20.02
CA LEU A 200 -19.62 17.31 21.44
C LEU A 200 -18.76 18.41 22.09
N ASN A 201 -19.41 19.39 22.72
CA ASN A 201 -18.76 20.64 23.15
C ASN A 201 -18.46 20.76 24.66
N ARG A 202 -19.10 19.93 25.50
CA ARG A 202 -19.05 20.03 26.96
C ARG A 202 -18.92 18.64 27.60
N LEU A 203 -18.14 18.56 28.67
CA LEU A 203 -18.14 17.41 29.59
C LEU A 203 -18.69 17.85 30.95
N GLU A 204 -19.77 17.23 31.41
CA GLU A 204 -20.49 17.61 32.63
C GLU A 204 -19.96 16.89 33.90
N ALA A 205 -20.54 17.23 35.05
CA ALA A 205 -20.17 16.67 36.35
C ALA A 205 -20.52 15.17 36.48
N GLY A 206 -19.59 14.39 37.06
CA GLY A 206 -19.79 12.98 37.35
C GLY A 206 -19.84 12.06 36.13
N LEU A 207 -19.39 12.54 34.96
CA LEU A 207 -19.47 11.78 33.70
C LEU A 207 -18.69 10.46 33.76
N PHE A 208 -17.47 10.50 34.29
CA PHE A 208 -16.65 9.32 34.57
C PHE A 208 -16.47 9.23 36.08
N ASN A 209 -17.34 8.44 36.72
CA ASN A 209 -17.42 8.30 38.17
C ASN A 209 -17.23 6.84 38.59
N ASP A 210 -16.29 6.60 39.50
CA ASP A 210 -16.02 5.30 40.14
C ASP A 210 -15.74 4.15 39.16
N LEU A 211 -14.80 4.36 38.23
CA LEU A 211 -14.34 3.37 37.24
C LEU A 211 -12.93 2.85 37.62
N PRO A 212 -12.84 1.79 38.44
CA PRO A 212 -11.62 1.45 39.18
C PRO A 212 -10.48 0.87 38.34
N LYS A 213 -10.75 0.42 37.10
CA LYS A 213 -9.73 -0.15 36.19
C LYS A 213 -9.40 0.75 34.99
N LEU A 214 -10.09 1.89 34.81
CA LEU A 214 -9.97 2.71 33.60
C LEU A 214 -8.58 3.37 33.54
N GLN A 215 -7.76 2.97 32.57
CA GLN A 215 -6.36 3.39 32.43
C GLN A 215 -6.18 4.49 31.38
N LEU A 216 -7.03 4.47 30.34
CA LEU A 216 -6.96 5.40 29.20
C LEU A 216 -8.36 5.96 28.88
N ILE A 217 -8.45 7.28 28.84
CA ILE A 217 -9.59 8.02 28.26
C ILE A 217 -9.08 8.81 27.06
N ASN A 218 -9.70 8.61 25.90
CA ASN A 218 -9.44 9.37 24.68
C ASN A 218 -10.73 10.03 24.20
N LEU A 219 -10.74 11.36 24.23
CA LEU A 219 -11.81 12.22 23.74
C LEU A 219 -11.30 13.14 22.61
N SER A 220 -10.43 12.64 21.75
CA SER A 220 -9.76 13.42 20.71
C SER A 220 -10.64 13.67 19.48
N GLU A 221 -10.28 14.69 18.69
CA GLU A 221 -11.01 15.12 17.47
C GLU A 221 -12.49 15.50 17.73
N ASN A 222 -12.79 16.07 18.90
CA ASN A 222 -14.15 16.50 19.26
C ASN A 222 -14.28 18.04 19.30
N GLY A 223 -15.49 18.53 19.54
CA GLY A 223 -15.79 19.96 19.70
C GLY A 223 -15.51 20.52 21.09
N ILE A 224 -14.82 19.78 21.99
CA ILE A 224 -14.84 20.08 23.43
C ILE A 224 -14.12 21.41 23.69
N SER A 225 -14.84 22.35 24.29
CA SER A 225 -14.35 23.66 24.69
C SER A 225 -14.50 23.91 26.20
N TRP A 226 -15.26 23.07 26.91
CA TRP A 226 -15.49 23.19 28.35
C TRP A 226 -15.56 21.83 29.05
N VAL A 227 -14.94 21.73 30.22
CA VAL A 227 -14.89 20.52 31.06
C VAL A 227 -15.17 20.90 32.50
N HIS A 228 -16.09 20.20 33.16
CA HIS A 228 -16.41 20.46 34.56
C HIS A 228 -15.30 19.95 35.50
N LEU A 229 -15.05 20.68 36.60
CA LEU A 229 -14.01 20.33 37.59
C LEU A 229 -14.25 18.97 38.32
N ARG A 230 -15.41 18.36 38.13
CA ARG A 230 -15.78 17.01 38.62
C ARG A 230 -16.14 16.04 37.49
N THR A 231 -15.62 16.21 36.27
CA THR A 231 -15.86 15.27 35.17
C THR A 231 -15.16 13.93 35.39
N PHE A 232 -13.99 13.95 36.04
CA PHE A 232 -13.14 12.78 36.29
C PHE A 232 -13.05 12.51 37.81
N VAL A 233 -13.85 11.58 38.34
CA VAL A 233 -13.95 11.29 39.78
C VAL A 233 -13.87 9.78 40.02
N GLY A 234 -13.15 9.35 41.07
CA GLY A 234 -13.05 7.92 41.39
C GLY A 234 -12.33 7.10 40.30
N LEU A 235 -11.29 7.67 39.67
CA LEU A 235 -10.51 7.05 38.59
C LEU A 235 -9.07 6.66 39.04
N PRO A 236 -8.91 5.75 40.03
CA PRO A 236 -7.61 5.47 40.65
C PRO A 236 -6.59 4.81 39.70
N ALA A 237 -7.04 4.20 38.60
CA ALA A 237 -6.18 3.53 37.63
C ALA A 237 -5.78 4.41 36.42
N LEU A 238 -6.30 5.63 36.29
CA LEU A 238 -6.12 6.44 35.09
C LEU A 238 -4.68 6.93 34.95
N LYS A 239 -4.04 6.56 33.83
CA LYS A 239 -2.66 6.91 33.48
C LYS A 239 -2.59 7.91 32.33
N THR A 240 -3.53 7.83 31.39
CA THR A 240 -3.47 8.56 30.13
C THR A 240 -4.81 9.24 29.84
N LEU A 241 -4.78 10.57 29.68
CA LEU A 241 -5.91 11.35 29.20
C LEU A 241 -5.54 12.04 27.88
N GLN A 242 -6.33 11.80 26.82
CA GLN A 242 -6.15 12.39 25.50
C GLN A 242 -7.34 13.29 25.17
N LEU A 243 -7.07 14.57 24.95
CA LEU A 243 -8.00 15.64 24.57
C LEU A 243 -7.51 16.34 23.28
N SER A 244 -6.76 15.63 22.44
CA SER A 244 -6.12 16.16 21.24
C SER A 244 -7.16 16.59 20.19
N GLY A 245 -6.87 17.54 19.30
CA GLY A 245 -7.80 17.90 18.23
C GLY A 245 -9.13 18.51 18.72
N ASN A 246 -9.11 19.34 19.77
CA ASN A 246 -10.30 19.91 20.41
C ASN A 246 -10.30 21.45 20.39
N LYS A 247 -11.31 22.07 21.01
CA LYS A 247 -11.52 23.53 21.05
C LYS A 247 -11.19 24.12 22.43
N ILE A 248 -10.26 23.50 23.17
CA ILE A 248 -9.86 23.94 24.52
C ILE A 248 -9.00 25.19 24.42
N THR A 249 -9.31 26.21 25.24
CA THR A 249 -8.61 27.51 25.28
C THR A 249 -7.94 27.81 26.63
N ASP A 250 -8.51 27.32 27.74
CA ASP A 250 -7.93 27.38 29.09
C ASP A 250 -7.33 26.01 29.48
N ALA A 251 -5.99 25.91 29.45
CA ALA A 251 -5.27 24.72 29.92
C ALA A 251 -5.48 24.47 31.44
N GLY A 252 -5.62 25.54 32.23
CA GLY A 252 -5.88 25.46 33.66
C GLY A 252 -7.24 24.87 34.00
N MET A 253 -8.23 24.92 33.11
CA MET A 253 -9.49 24.19 33.27
C MET A 253 -9.26 22.69 33.34
N ILE A 254 -8.42 22.16 32.45
CA ILE A 254 -8.05 20.74 32.44
C ILE A 254 -7.20 20.41 33.66
N GLY A 255 -6.18 21.23 33.97
CA GLY A 255 -5.35 21.06 35.17
C GLY A 255 -6.16 21.00 36.47
N ARG A 256 -7.19 21.85 36.62
CA ARG A 256 -8.13 21.82 37.75
C ARG A 256 -9.02 20.57 37.74
N ALA A 257 -9.46 20.09 36.57
CA ALA A 257 -10.32 18.92 36.44
C ALA A 257 -9.60 17.57 36.61
N VAL A 258 -8.27 17.51 36.49
CA VAL A 258 -7.46 16.28 36.69
C VAL A 258 -6.63 16.28 37.98
N LYS A 259 -6.73 17.32 38.80
CA LYS A 259 -5.92 17.52 40.02
C LYS A 259 -5.94 16.33 40.98
N ASP A 260 -7.10 15.72 41.20
CA ASP A 260 -7.25 14.61 42.16
C ASP A 260 -6.84 13.24 41.57
N ILE A 261 -6.38 13.18 40.30
CA ILE A 261 -6.01 11.94 39.60
C ILE A 261 -4.53 11.61 39.86
N HIS A 262 -4.24 11.12 41.06
CA HIS A 262 -2.87 10.90 41.54
C HIS A 262 -1.99 9.94 40.71
N ASN A 263 -2.56 9.15 39.79
CA ASN A 263 -1.83 8.20 38.93
C ASN A 263 -1.68 8.65 37.46
N LEU A 264 -2.19 9.84 37.09
CA LEU A 264 -2.06 10.39 35.75
C LEU A 264 -0.58 10.63 35.41
N GLN A 265 -0.13 10.06 34.28
CA GLN A 265 1.26 10.08 33.81
C GLN A 265 1.40 10.78 32.45
N VAL A 266 0.39 10.68 31.60
CA VAL A 266 0.38 11.26 30.25
C VAL A 266 -0.86 12.11 30.07
N LEU A 267 -0.67 13.39 29.72
CA LEU A 267 -1.76 14.31 29.37
C LEU A 267 -1.52 14.87 27.96
N ARG A 268 -2.43 14.60 27.03
CA ARG A 268 -2.40 15.15 25.67
C ARG A 268 -3.48 16.19 25.44
N MET A 269 -3.07 17.37 25.02
CA MET A 269 -3.91 18.49 24.57
C MET A 269 -3.31 19.12 23.29
N ASP A 270 -2.65 18.31 22.46
CA ASP A 270 -2.16 18.74 21.15
C ASP A 270 -3.30 19.16 20.22
N ARG A 271 -3.02 19.98 19.20
CA ARG A 271 -4.01 20.41 18.20
C ARG A 271 -5.26 21.02 18.84
N ASN A 272 -5.03 22.02 19.71
CA ASN A 272 -6.08 22.76 20.44
C ASN A 272 -5.92 24.28 20.26
N MET A 273 -6.73 25.07 20.96
CA MET A 273 -6.80 26.53 20.84
C MET A 273 -6.19 27.26 22.06
N ILE A 274 -5.23 26.62 22.75
CA ILE A 274 -4.56 27.19 23.93
C ILE A 274 -3.61 28.29 23.48
N SER A 275 -3.78 29.51 24.00
CA SER A 275 -3.03 30.71 23.55
C SER A 275 -1.88 31.15 24.48
N LYS A 276 -1.91 30.69 25.73
CA LYS A 276 -0.91 30.97 26.78
C LYS A 276 -1.06 29.97 27.93
N LEU A 277 0.02 29.75 28.69
CA LEU A 277 -0.04 29.02 29.96
C LEU A 277 0.12 30.01 31.11
N SER A 278 -0.97 30.29 31.83
CA SER A 278 -0.93 31.18 33.00
C SER A 278 -0.27 30.50 34.19
N GLU A 279 0.06 31.30 35.21
CA GLU A 279 0.26 30.79 36.57
C GLU A 279 -0.89 29.84 36.95
N GLY A 280 -0.53 28.73 37.60
CA GLY A 280 -1.52 27.75 38.05
C GLY A 280 -2.19 26.91 36.96
N SER A 281 -1.65 26.85 35.74
CA SER A 281 -2.19 25.99 34.67
C SER A 281 -2.11 24.51 35.03
N PHE A 282 -0.99 24.05 35.56
CA PHE A 282 -0.77 22.66 35.98
C PHE A 282 -0.27 22.63 37.42
N VAL A 283 -1.14 22.26 38.36
CA VAL A 283 -0.88 22.32 39.79
C VAL A 283 -1.25 21.01 40.45
N ASP A 284 -0.39 20.53 41.36
CA ASP A 284 -0.62 19.33 42.17
C ASP A 284 -0.75 18.03 41.36
N LEU A 285 0.04 17.89 40.28
CA LEU A 285 0.10 16.69 39.44
C LEU A 285 1.41 15.92 39.70
N PRO A 286 1.54 15.18 40.82
CA PRO A 286 2.82 14.62 41.28
C PRO A 286 3.38 13.51 40.39
N SER A 287 2.50 12.79 39.67
CA SER A 287 2.84 11.63 38.83
C SER A 287 2.92 11.92 37.34
N LEU A 288 2.58 13.14 36.91
CA LEU A 288 2.63 13.53 35.49
C LEU A 288 4.08 13.47 34.99
N LYS A 289 4.31 12.75 33.89
CA LYS A 289 5.63 12.54 33.26
C LYS A 289 5.73 13.18 31.89
N GLU A 290 4.66 13.11 31.12
CA GLU A 290 4.60 13.53 29.72
C GLU A 290 3.43 14.50 29.52
N LEU A 291 3.71 15.63 28.89
CA LEU A 291 2.72 16.65 28.59
C LEU A 291 2.83 17.08 27.13
N TYR A 292 1.73 16.92 26.39
CA TYR A 292 1.66 17.27 24.97
C TYR A 292 0.78 18.51 24.77
N LEU A 293 1.40 19.59 24.31
CA LEU A 293 0.84 20.92 24.05
C LEU A 293 1.24 21.44 22.65
N ASN A 294 1.78 20.57 21.80
CA ASN A 294 2.13 20.86 20.42
C ASN A 294 0.92 21.25 19.56
N ASP A 295 1.17 21.91 18.42
CA ASP A 295 0.13 22.33 17.47
C ASP A 295 -0.97 23.21 18.12
N ASN A 296 -0.56 24.18 18.93
CA ASN A 296 -1.47 25.10 19.63
C ASN A 296 -1.15 26.57 19.31
N GLY A 297 -1.91 27.48 19.91
CA GLY A 297 -1.70 28.93 19.77
C GLY A 297 -0.73 29.55 20.78
N ILE A 298 0.10 28.77 21.49
CA ILE A 298 0.79 29.24 22.71
C ILE A 298 1.87 30.27 22.36
N THR A 299 1.76 31.45 22.96
CA THR A 299 2.67 32.59 22.71
C THR A 299 3.69 32.84 23.84
N GLU A 300 3.29 32.62 25.09
CA GLU A 300 4.13 32.76 26.28
C GLU A 300 3.73 31.75 27.37
N ILE A 301 4.72 31.27 28.12
CA ILE A 301 4.54 30.48 29.35
C ILE A 301 4.92 31.36 30.54
N PHE A 302 3.96 31.62 31.43
CA PHE A 302 4.13 32.51 32.58
C PHE A 302 4.74 31.79 33.80
N HIS A 303 5.18 32.56 34.80
CA HIS A 303 5.67 32.05 36.09
C HIS A 303 4.66 31.10 36.75
N GLY A 304 5.13 30.06 37.43
CA GLY A 304 4.26 29.13 38.16
C GLY A 304 3.26 28.34 37.30
N ALA A 305 3.46 28.27 35.97
CA ALA A 305 2.62 27.47 35.08
C ALA A 305 2.63 25.97 35.43
N PHE A 306 3.77 25.46 35.94
CA PHE A 306 3.94 24.10 36.43
C PHE A 306 4.32 24.15 37.92
N HIS A 307 3.38 23.84 38.83
CA HIS A 307 3.59 23.91 40.28
C HIS A 307 3.32 22.57 40.98
N ARG A 308 4.30 22.08 41.74
CA ARG A 308 4.30 20.76 42.40
C ARG A 308 4.05 19.60 41.40
N THR A 309 4.77 19.66 40.28
CA THR A 309 4.82 18.64 39.21
C THR A 309 6.22 17.98 39.11
N PRO A 310 6.74 17.33 40.17
CA PRO A 310 8.13 16.86 40.24
C PRO A 310 8.49 15.70 39.29
N SER A 311 7.53 14.94 38.79
CA SER A 311 7.80 13.78 37.91
C SER A 311 7.86 14.14 36.41
N LEU A 312 7.61 15.39 36.05
CA LEU A 312 7.52 15.85 34.66
C LEU A 312 8.90 15.73 33.99
N LYS A 313 8.98 14.92 32.93
CA LYS A 313 10.21 14.53 32.22
C LYS A 313 10.24 14.98 30.77
N LEU A 314 9.09 14.92 30.10
CA LEU A 314 8.93 15.18 28.66
C LEU A 314 7.86 16.25 28.43
N VAL A 315 8.21 17.29 27.69
CA VAL A 315 7.30 18.39 27.33
C VAL A 315 7.36 18.64 25.83
N HIS A 316 6.22 18.45 25.16
CA HIS A 316 6.01 18.75 23.74
C HIS A 316 5.31 20.10 23.59
N LEU A 317 5.98 21.06 22.96
CA LEU A 317 5.55 22.44 22.71
C LEU A 317 5.86 22.88 21.26
N GLU A 318 6.14 21.94 20.38
CA GLU A 318 6.42 22.18 18.97
C GLU A 318 5.20 22.69 18.18
N ASN A 319 5.44 23.32 17.03
CA ASN A 319 4.42 23.96 16.18
C ASN A 319 3.49 24.88 16.99
N ASN A 320 4.06 25.91 17.60
CA ASN A 320 3.37 26.91 18.40
C ASN A 320 3.92 28.31 18.03
N TYR A 321 3.49 29.35 18.75
CA TYR A 321 3.95 30.73 18.53
C TYR A 321 4.83 31.24 19.68
N LEU A 322 5.54 30.34 20.38
CA LEU A 322 6.28 30.70 21.58
C LEU A 322 7.37 31.71 21.26
N ARG A 323 7.30 32.86 21.94
CA ARG A 323 8.36 33.88 21.94
C ARG A 323 9.16 33.86 23.24
N ARG A 324 8.60 33.31 24.32
CA ARG A 324 9.21 33.31 25.65
C ARG A 324 8.68 32.17 26.52
N VAL A 325 9.60 31.53 27.23
CA VAL A 325 9.31 30.63 28.36
C VAL A 325 9.90 31.30 29.60
N HIS A 326 9.09 31.54 30.64
CA HIS A 326 9.62 32.14 31.87
C HIS A 326 10.47 31.10 32.63
N PRO A 327 11.67 31.43 33.15
CA PRO A 327 12.47 30.46 33.91
C PRO A 327 11.72 29.93 35.13
N GLU A 328 11.03 30.82 35.85
CA GLU A 328 10.19 30.45 37.01
C GLU A 328 8.87 29.76 36.63
N SER A 329 8.66 29.36 35.37
CA SER A 329 7.64 28.36 35.03
C SER A 329 7.95 26.99 35.65
N PHE A 330 9.24 26.69 35.91
CA PHE A 330 9.76 25.42 36.41
C PHE A 330 10.54 25.59 37.74
N LEU A 331 9.98 26.33 38.70
CA LEU A 331 10.57 26.52 40.04
C LEU A 331 10.98 25.19 40.67
N GLN A 332 12.20 25.09 41.21
CA GLN A 332 12.92 23.84 41.56
C GLN A 332 12.14 22.69 42.24
N ALA A 333 11.04 22.95 42.94
CA ALA A 333 10.13 21.93 43.48
C ALA A 333 9.12 21.34 42.45
N SER A 334 9.18 21.78 41.19
CA SER A 334 8.17 21.57 40.14
C SER A 334 8.85 21.52 38.77
N GLY A 335 8.84 20.37 38.08
CA GLY A 335 9.41 20.25 36.73
C GLY A 335 10.94 20.36 36.61
N SER A 336 11.69 20.46 37.70
CA SER A 336 13.17 20.42 37.68
C SER A 336 13.76 19.08 37.20
N GLY A 337 12.91 18.05 37.03
CA GLY A 337 13.23 16.75 36.45
C GLY A 337 12.95 16.62 34.95
N VAL A 338 12.64 17.70 34.22
CA VAL A 338 12.48 17.67 32.76
C VAL A 338 13.80 17.26 32.12
N GLU A 339 13.79 16.14 31.42
CA GLU A 339 14.93 15.54 30.72
C GLU A 339 14.88 15.79 29.22
N MET A 340 13.70 16.05 28.65
CA MET A 340 13.49 16.25 27.21
C MET A 340 12.46 17.35 26.96
N MET A 341 12.79 18.30 26.08
CA MET A 341 11.87 19.38 25.67
C MET A 341 11.92 19.60 24.15
N HIS A 342 10.75 19.61 23.53
CA HIS A 342 10.54 19.86 22.11
C HIS A 342 9.94 21.27 21.93
N LEU A 343 10.69 22.16 21.27
CA LEU A 343 10.32 23.55 20.98
C LEU A 343 10.49 23.88 19.49
N GLN A 344 10.65 22.88 18.62
CA GLN A 344 10.80 23.10 17.20
C GLN A 344 9.55 23.74 16.57
N GLN A 345 9.72 24.54 15.51
CA GLN A 345 8.65 25.31 14.86
C GLN A 345 7.96 26.28 15.85
N ASN A 346 8.71 27.27 16.32
CA ASN A 346 8.25 28.34 17.21
C ASN A 346 8.83 29.71 16.81
N GLU A 347 8.55 30.76 17.59
CA GLU A 347 9.02 32.13 17.31
C GLU A 347 10.20 32.59 18.18
N ILE A 348 10.91 31.65 18.85
CA ILE A 348 12.02 31.97 19.76
C ILE A 348 13.16 32.60 18.97
N GLY A 349 13.56 33.82 19.36
CA GLY A 349 14.52 34.63 18.61
C GLY A 349 15.72 35.10 19.42
N ARG A 350 15.65 35.12 20.76
CA ARG A 350 16.75 35.64 21.59
C ARG A 350 17.40 34.51 22.38
N VAL A 351 18.73 34.52 22.39
CA VAL A 351 19.49 33.53 23.17
C VAL A 351 19.40 33.77 24.67
N GLU A 352 19.00 34.97 25.11
CA GLU A 352 18.65 35.28 26.51
C GLU A 352 17.51 34.38 27.03
N GLU A 353 16.49 34.13 26.19
CA GLU A 353 15.37 33.25 26.52
C GLU A 353 15.87 31.80 26.70
N LEU A 354 16.69 31.33 25.76
CA LEU A 354 17.34 30.01 25.81
C LEU A 354 18.26 29.85 27.03
N ARG A 355 19.05 30.87 27.38
CA ARG A 355 19.86 30.86 28.61
C ARG A 355 18.98 30.66 29.85
N SER A 356 17.91 31.44 29.96
CA SER A 356 17.00 31.37 31.11
C SER A 356 16.30 30.01 31.23
N LEU A 357 15.98 29.37 30.10
CA LEU A 357 15.40 28.03 30.05
C LEU A 357 16.40 26.96 30.55
N LEU A 358 17.67 27.04 30.14
CA LEU A 358 18.71 26.12 30.59
C LEU A 358 19.03 26.29 32.09
N ASP A 359 19.02 27.52 32.62
CA ASP A 359 19.18 27.76 34.07
C ASP A 359 17.98 27.22 34.89
N ALA A 360 16.79 27.13 34.31
CA ALA A 360 15.60 26.58 34.95
C ALA A 360 15.54 25.04 34.93
N LEU A 361 16.17 24.38 33.95
CA LEU A 361 16.01 22.94 33.68
C LEU A 361 17.32 22.14 33.82
N PRO A 362 17.95 22.08 35.02
CA PRO A 362 19.30 21.51 35.21
C PRO A 362 19.42 19.99 34.94
N MET A 363 18.32 19.30 34.67
CA MET A 363 18.29 17.87 34.31
C MET A 363 18.10 17.63 32.79
N LEU A 364 17.99 18.67 31.98
CA LEU A 364 17.68 18.59 30.55
C LEU A 364 18.81 17.89 29.76
N ARG A 365 18.48 16.78 29.10
CA ARG A 365 19.38 15.95 28.29
C ARG A 365 19.18 16.18 26.79
N PHE A 366 17.94 16.46 26.38
CA PHE A 366 17.56 16.71 24.99
C PHE A 366 16.81 18.05 24.87
N LEU A 367 17.22 18.87 23.90
CA LEU A 367 16.54 20.12 23.55
C LEU A 367 16.49 20.30 22.03
N ASP A 368 15.29 20.37 21.47
CA ASP A 368 15.08 20.69 20.05
C ASP A 368 14.48 22.09 19.90
N LEU A 369 15.21 22.96 19.20
CA LEU A 369 14.87 24.34 18.85
C LEU A 369 14.94 24.55 17.34
N SER A 370 14.78 23.48 16.55
CA SER A 370 14.75 23.55 15.09
C SER A 370 13.62 24.45 14.57
N HIS A 371 13.74 25.02 13.37
CA HIS A 371 12.73 25.92 12.79
C HIS A 371 12.33 27.10 13.71
N ASN A 372 13.28 27.71 14.41
CA ASN A 372 13.06 28.93 15.21
C ASN A 372 13.73 30.15 14.52
N LYS A 373 13.84 31.27 15.24
CA LYS A 373 14.28 32.57 14.69
C LYS A 373 15.64 33.03 15.23
N LEU A 374 16.46 32.11 15.75
CA LEU A 374 17.78 32.43 16.32
C LEU A 374 18.76 32.89 15.22
N GLU A 375 19.39 34.06 15.40
CA GLU A 375 20.27 34.67 14.37
C GLU A 375 21.78 34.58 14.67
N ALA A 376 22.16 34.39 15.94
CA ALA A 376 23.55 34.18 16.38
C ALA A 376 23.59 33.47 17.75
N ILE A 377 24.74 32.92 18.15
CA ILE A 377 25.02 32.42 19.51
C ILE A 377 26.23 33.18 20.09
N PRO A 378 26.04 34.12 21.04
CA PRO A 378 27.12 34.93 21.60
C PRO A 378 27.91 34.21 22.70
N PHE A 379 29.03 34.82 23.11
CA PHE A 379 29.96 34.33 24.12
C PHE A 379 29.26 33.88 25.40
N GLY A 380 29.57 32.66 25.86
CA GLY A 380 29.06 32.10 27.11
C GLY A 380 27.55 31.84 27.18
N ALA A 381 26.78 32.10 26.12
CA ALA A 381 25.33 31.99 26.11
C ALA A 381 24.82 30.62 26.59
N LEU A 382 25.50 29.55 26.17
CA LEU A 382 25.14 28.16 26.47
C LEU A 382 26.16 27.52 27.42
N ARG A 383 26.85 28.33 28.24
CA ARG A 383 27.91 27.89 29.14
C ARG A 383 27.41 27.02 30.30
N GLY A 384 28.10 25.92 30.58
CA GLY A 384 28.05 25.26 31.89
C GLY A 384 26.90 24.28 32.15
N HIS A 385 26.03 23.97 31.19
CA HIS A 385 24.92 23.03 31.43
C HIS A 385 25.43 21.59 31.55
N GLY A 386 25.34 21.02 32.75
CA GLY A 386 26.03 19.77 33.09
C GLY A 386 25.47 18.49 32.44
N THR A 387 24.20 18.51 32.03
CA THR A 387 23.40 17.31 31.70
C THR A 387 22.95 17.24 30.23
N LEU A 388 23.13 18.30 29.44
CA LEU A 388 22.62 18.34 28.06
C LEU A 388 23.51 17.50 27.14
N GLU A 389 22.93 16.47 26.53
CA GLU A 389 23.62 15.52 25.64
C GLU A 389 23.33 15.77 24.17
N GLN A 390 22.16 16.32 23.83
CA GLN A 390 21.73 16.60 22.46
C GLN A 390 21.09 17.99 22.36
N LEU A 391 21.54 18.78 21.39
CA LEU A 391 21.02 20.12 21.10
C LEU A 391 20.81 20.28 19.59
N TYR A 392 19.54 20.46 19.17
CA TYR A 392 19.18 20.68 17.77
C TYR A 392 18.76 22.14 17.55
N LEU A 393 19.39 22.78 16.57
CA LEU A 393 19.26 24.20 16.21
C LEU A 393 19.05 24.35 14.68
N ASN A 394 18.49 23.32 14.06
CA ASN A 394 18.32 23.20 12.61
C ASN A 394 17.41 24.30 12.06
N GLN A 395 17.56 24.70 10.79
CA GLN A 395 16.57 25.54 10.09
C GLN A 395 16.24 26.85 10.85
N ASN A 396 17.24 27.39 11.55
CA ASN A 396 17.23 28.71 12.17
C ASN A 396 17.91 29.71 11.21
N ARG A 397 18.37 30.86 11.72
CA ARG A 397 19.04 31.91 10.94
C ARG A 397 20.47 32.15 11.43
N ILE A 398 21.08 31.16 12.08
CA ILE A 398 22.34 31.34 12.81
C ILE A 398 23.46 31.65 11.82
N ARG A 399 23.96 32.88 11.86
CA ARG A 399 25.08 33.39 11.03
C ARG A 399 26.41 33.32 11.74
N MET A 400 26.39 33.40 13.07
CA MET A 400 27.57 33.52 13.92
C MET A 400 27.41 32.66 15.16
N ILE A 401 28.49 31.95 15.50
CA ILE A 401 28.70 31.31 16.79
C ILE A 401 30.01 31.88 17.30
N GLU A 402 29.97 32.61 18.42
CA GLU A 402 31.18 33.20 19.00
C GLU A 402 32.03 32.10 19.67
N ARG A 403 33.35 32.32 19.69
CA ARG A 403 34.26 31.49 20.47
C ARG A 403 33.78 31.43 21.93
N ASP A 404 33.86 30.25 22.54
CA ASP A 404 33.39 29.98 23.91
C ASP A 404 31.86 30.13 24.14
N ALA A 405 31.03 30.23 23.10
CA ALA A 405 29.55 30.18 23.20
C ALA A 405 29.03 28.96 23.97
N PHE A 406 29.66 27.80 23.80
CA PHE A 406 29.34 26.52 24.46
C PHE A 406 30.31 26.14 25.59
N MET A 407 31.05 27.10 26.19
CA MET A 407 32.11 26.81 27.16
C MET A 407 31.63 25.86 28.29
N ALA A 408 32.44 24.84 28.61
CA ALA A 408 32.20 23.93 29.72
C ALA A 408 30.82 23.21 29.66
N MET A 409 30.48 22.64 28.50
CA MET A 409 29.33 21.74 28.30
C MET A 409 29.78 20.25 28.34
N PRO A 410 29.98 19.63 29.52
CA PRO A 410 30.57 18.30 29.64
C PRO A 410 29.66 17.16 29.15
N GLY A 411 28.34 17.40 29.12
CA GLY A 411 27.35 16.42 28.68
C GLY A 411 27.31 16.24 27.15
N LEU A 412 27.57 17.31 26.38
CA LEU A 412 27.11 17.44 24.99
C LEU A 412 27.79 16.41 24.06
N ARG A 413 26.97 15.64 23.33
CA ARG A 413 27.39 14.54 22.44
C ARG A 413 26.98 14.77 20.98
N GLU A 414 25.82 15.37 20.74
CA GLU A 414 25.30 15.65 19.40
C GLU A 414 24.90 17.12 19.32
N LEU A 415 25.42 17.84 18.33
CA LEU A 415 25.05 19.22 18.01
C LEU A 415 24.62 19.27 16.54
N ARG A 416 23.38 19.71 16.27
CA ARG A 416 22.87 19.84 14.91
C ARG A 416 22.50 21.28 14.58
N LEU A 417 23.02 21.74 13.46
CA LEU A 417 22.99 23.10 12.94
C LEU A 417 22.68 23.12 11.44
N GLN A 418 22.15 22.03 10.88
CA GLN A 418 21.83 21.93 9.45
C GLN A 418 20.90 23.06 8.99
N ASN A 419 21.09 23.52 7.75
CA ASN A 419 20.26 24.54 7.11
C ASN A 419 20.19 25.84 7.93
N ASN A 420 21.36 26.39 8.24
CA ASN A 420 21.54 27.71 8.88
C ASN A 420 22.31 28.64 7.92
N SER A 421 22.91 29.72 8.44
CA SER A 421 23.71 30.68 7.66
C SER A 421 25.18 30.72 8.11
N LEU A 422 25.71 29.60 8.61
CA LEU A 422 27.11 29.47 9.01
C LEU A 422 28.03 29.47 7.77
N HIS A 423 29.25 29.93 7.93
CA HIS A 423 30.20 30.19 6.84
C HIS A 423 31.66 30.01 7.31
N ASP A 424 32.61 30.00 6.37
CA ASP A 424 34.01 29.62 6.59
C ASP A 424 34.87 30.65 7.34
N GLN A 425 34.33 31.81 7.74
CA GLN A 425 35.06 32.85 8.48
C GLN A 425 34.85 32.81 10.01
N LEU A 426 34.23 31.74 10.53
CA LEU A 426 33.91 31.60 11.96
C LEU A 426 35.14 31.21 12.80
N PRO A 427 35.54 32.00 13.82
CA PRO A 427 36.76 31.76 14.60
C PRO A 427 36.57 30.69 15.68
N MET A 428 36.80 29.42 15.33
CA MET A 428 36.71 28.26 16.23
C MET A 428 35.35 28.12 16.95
N PRO A 429 34.23 27.98 16.21
CA PRO A 429 32.87 28.01 16.78
C PRO A 429 32.54 26.83 17.71
N PHE A 430 33.29 25.72 17.62
CA PHE A 430 33.10 24.53 18.45
C PHE A 430 34.18 24.35 19.52
N TRP A 431 34.92 25.43 19.84
CA TRP A 431 35.99 25.40 20.83
C TRP A 431 35.53 24.90 22.21
N ASN A 432 36.38 24.09 22.85
CA ASN A 432 36.20 23.55 24.20
C ASN A 432 34.95 22.67 24.39
N LEU A 433 34.70 21.76 23.43
CA LEU A 433 33.66 20.73 23.47
C LEU A 433 34.25 19.30 23.46
N PRO A 434 35.07 18.93 24.46
CA PRO A 434 35.81 17.65 24.48
C PRO A 434 34.92 16.40 24.58
N GLY A 435 33.64 16.55 24.95
CA GLY A 435 32.68 15.44 25.02
C GLY A 435 31.95 15.11 23.70
N LEU A 436 32.01 16.01 22.72
CA LEU A 436 31.18 15.96 21.51
C LEU A 436 31.55 14.79 20.59
N LYS A 437 30.55 14.15 19.99
CA LYS A 437 30.69 12.96 19.15
C LYS A 437 30.10 13.13 17.75
N GLY A 438 29.07 13.96 17.59
CA GLY A 438 28.45 14.27 16.29
C GLY A 438 28.27 15.77 16.11
N ILE A 439 28.67 16.26 14.93
CA ILE A 439 28.32 17.59 14.41
C ILE A 439 27.60 17.40 13.07
N ASP A 440 26.46 18.07 12.92
CA ASP A 440 25.79 18.26 11.64
C ASP A 440 25.74 19.77 11.34
N ILE A 441 26.44 20.17 10.28
CA ILE A 441 26.51 21.53 9.71
C ILE A 441 26.18 21.49 8.20
N SER A 442 25.39 20.50 7.78
CA SER A 442 24.94 20.38 6.39
C SER A 442 24.08 21.57 5.94
N TYR A 443 23.94 21.79 4.63
CA TYR A 443 23.11 22.84 4.03
C TYR A 443 23.38 24.28 4.55
N ASN A 444 24.61 24.58 4.92
CA ASN A 444 25.06 25.92 5.34
C ASN A 444 25.77 26.64 4.17
N SER A 445 26.49 27.73 4.44
CA SER A 445 27.22 28.53 3.44
C SER A 445 28.75 28.36 3.54
N PHE A 446 29.24 27.20 3.97
CA PHE A 446 30.69 26.93 4.00
C PHE A 446 31.23 26.80 2.56
N ARG A 447 32.34 27.51 2.27
CA ARG A 447 33.07 27.44 0.98
C ARG A 447 34.38 26.68 1.05
N ARG A 448 34.97 26.62 2.25
CA ARG A 448 36.27 26.00 2.52
C ARG A 448 36.20 25.28 3.85
N MET A 449 36.85 24.12 3.94
CA MET A 449 37.05 23.40 5.20
C MET A 449 38.45 23.72 5.74
N ASP A 450 38.51 24.59 6.74
CA ASP A 450 39.74 25.07 7.38
C ASP A 450 40.02 24.32 8.71
N PRO A 451 41.29 24.04 9.08
CA PRO A 451 41.62 23.33 10.31
C PRO A 451 41.07 23.99 11.60
N ASN A 452 40.84 25.30 11.60
CA ASN A 452 40.31 26.03 12.75
C ASN A 452 38.84 25.69 13.07
N LEU A 453 38.07 25.12 12.12
CA LEU A 453 36.65 24.82 12.33
C LEU A 453 36.42 23.75 13.41
N LEU A 454 37.30 22.74 13.47
CA LEU A 454 37.17 21.57 14.34
C LEU A 454 38.14 21.58 15.55
N VAL A 455 38.75 22.73 15.87
CA VAL A 455 39.64 22.83 17.03
C VAL A 455 38.82 22.77 18.32
N GLY A 456 39.16 21.83 19.21
CA GLY A 456 38.52 21.67 20.52
C GLY A 456 37.46 20.58 20.63
N VAL A 457 37.25 19.78 19.58
CA VAL A 457 36.34 18.60 19.57
C VAL A 457 37.06 17.26 19.34
N PRO A 458 38.09 16.89 20.15
CA PRO A 458 38.93 15.71 19.91
C PRO A 458 38.19 14.35 19.98
N SER A 459 36.98 14.30 20.56
CA SER A 459 36.15 13.08 20.64
C SER A 459 35.19 12.89 19.46
N LEU A 460 35.22 13.78 18.46
CA LEU A 460 34.30 13.78 17.32
C LEU A 460 34.42 12.49 16.51
N ARG A 461 33.28 11.85 16.24
CA ARG A 461 33.13 10.58 15.52
C ARG A 461 32.32 10.71 14.23
N ARG A 462 31.34 11.59 14.20
CA ARG A 462 30.54 11.89 13.00
C ARG A 462 30.64 13.35 12.65
N LEU A 463 30.87 13.64 11.38
CA LEU A 463 30.76 14.97 10.81
C LEU A 463 29.88 14.91 9.56
N ASP A 464 28.84 15.73 9.52
CA ASP A 464 28.11 16.06 8.30
C ASP A 464 28.32 17.52 7.93
N ILE A 465 28.82 17.77 6.72
CA ILE A 465 28.95 19.08 6.09
C ILE A 465 28.45 19.01 4.62
N SER A 466 27.54 18.08 4.34
CA SER A 466 26.92 17.93 3.03
C SER A 466 26.06 19.12 2.62
N GLY A 467 25.71 19.24 1.33
CA GLY A 467 24.78 20.29 0.85
C GLY A 467 25.33 21.72 0.95
N ASN A 468 26.63 21.89 1.18
CA ASN A 468 27.31 23.18 1.30
C ASN A 468 27.91 23.60 -0.06
N THR A 469 28.69 24.68 -0.07
CA THR A 469 29.40 25.18 -1.25
C THR A 469 30.92 24.89 -1.20
N LEU A 470 31.34 23.80 -0.55
CA LEU A 470 32.76 23.49 -0.38
C LEU A 470 33.43 23.25 -1.73
N SER A 471 34.42 24.06 -2.07
CA SER A 471 35.27 23.87 -3.25
C SER A 471 36.68 23.35 -2.92
N VAL A 472 37.13 23.54 -1.67
CA VAL A 472 38.44 23.11 -1.16
C VAL A 472 38.34 22.61 0.28
N ILE A 473 38.95 21.46 0.56
CA ILE A 473 39.27 21.00 1.92
C ILE A 473 40.77 21.16 2.15
N ASP A 474 41.17 21.74 3.27
CA ASP A 474 42.59 21.86 3.62
C ASP A 474 43.23 20.50 3.93
N ALA A 475 44.52 20.35 3.62
CA ALA A 475 45.26 19.11 3.86
C ALA A 475 45.35 18.74 5.35
N GLY A 476 45.29 19.72 6.26
CA GLY A 476 45.31 19.54 7.71
C GLY A 476 43.94 19.64 8.39
N ALA A 477 42.83 19.71 7.64
CA ALA A 477 41.49 20.03 8.16
C ALA A 477 41.03 19.17 9.36
N PHE A 478 41.44 17.89 9.39
CA PHE A 478 41.00 16.91 10.40
C PHE A 478 42.07 16.56 11.45
N THR A 479 43.19 17.29 11.48
CA THR A 479 44.33 17.04 12.41
C THR A 479 43.94 17.05 13.89
N HIS A 480 42.90 17.78 14.27
CA HIS A 480 42.40 17.86 15.64
C HIS A 480 41.30 16.83 15.98
N THR A 481 40.87 16.02 15.00
CA THR A 481 39.75 15.07 15.13
C THR A 481 40.10 13.65 14.63
N PRO A 482 41.13 12.99 15.19
CA PRO A 482 41.57 11.65 14.74
C PRO A 482 40.57 10.52 15.06
N MET A 483 39.54 10.81 15.86
CA MET A 483 38.51 9.86 16.28
C MET A 483 37.32 9.76 15.29
N LEU A 484 37.37 10.43 14.14
CA LEU A 484 36.30 10.37 13.14
C LEU A 484 36.10 8.94 12.61
N GLU A 485 34.84 8.51 12.64
CA GLU A 485 34.32 7.21 12.21
C GLU A 485 33.55 7.35 10.89
N THR A 486 32.73 8.41 10.76
CA THR A 486 31.97 8.73 9.55
C THR A 486 32.15 10.20 9.14
N VAL A 487 32.32 10.45 7.85
CA VAL A 487 32.42 11.80 7.26
C VAL A 487 31.49 11.90 6.05
N ASN A 488 30.56 12.85 6.07
CA ASN A 488 29.71 13.20 4.93
C ASN A 488 30.09 14.58 4.38
N ILE A 489 30.62 14.60 3.16
CA ILE A 489 30.98 15.78 2.36
C ILE A 489 30.23 15.80 1.02
N SER A 490 29.13 15.04 0.91
CA SER A 490 28.32 14.94 -0.31
C SER A 490 27.61 16.25 -0.69
N PHE A 491 27.08 16.34 -1.92
CA PHE A 491 26.33 17.52 -2.41
C PHE A 491 27.11 18.84 -2.22
N ASN A 492 28.37 18.87 -2.68
CA ASN A 492 29.28 20.00 -2.58
C ASN A 492 29.95 20.28 -3.95
N GLU A 493 30.92 21.19 -4.02
CA GLU A 493 31.61 21.57 -5.27
C GLU A 493 33.07 21.05 -5.36
N LEU A 494 33.42 20.03 -4.58
CA LEU A 494 34.80 19.54 -4.48
C LEU A 494 35.25 18.92 -5.80
N SER A 495 36.34 19.46 -6.37
CA SER A 495 36.90 18.99 -7.65
C SER A 495 38.14 18.09 -7.47
N LEU A 496 38.83 18.23 -6.34
CA LEU A 496 40.03 17.49 -5.96
C LEU A 496 40.11 17.42 -4.42
N ILE A 497 40.70 16.35 -3.87
CA ILE A 497 41.00 16.21 -2.44
C ILE A 497 42.48 15.82 -2.28
N HIS A 498 43.18 16.40 -1.32
CA HIS A 498 44.62 16.20 -1.15
C HIS A 498 44.95 14.88 -0.42
N SER A 499 46.01 14.20 -0.82
CA SER A 499 46.39 12.85 -0.33
C SER A 499 46.83 12.76 1.13
N ALA A 500 46.75 13.87 1.88
CA ALA A 500 46.95 13.92 3.33
C ALA A 500 45.64 14.08 4.12
N THR A 501 44.57 14.60 3.49
CA THR A 501 43.34 15.06 4.16
C THR A 501 42.72 14.00 5.08
N PHE A 502 42.62 12.75 4.64
CA PHE A 502 42.03 11.64 5.42
C PHE A 502 43.07 10.68 6.03
N ARG A 503 44.37 10.96 5.86
CA ARG A 503 45.46 10.00 6.13
C ARG A 503 45.53 9.55 7.59
N ASP A 504 45.32 10.48 8.51
CA ASP A 504 45.47 10.24 9.95
C ASP A 504 44.16 9.75 10.61
N LEU A 505 43.07 9.62 9.86
CA LEU A 505 41.76 9.16 10.34
C LEU A 505 41.67 7.63 10.44
N ASN A 506 42.52 7.07 11.30
CA ASN A 506 42.69 5.63 11.52
C ASN A 506 41.41 4.89 12.02
N HIS A 507 40.35 5.62 12.37
CA HIS A 507 39.06 5.08 12.79
C HIS A 507 37.93 5.26 11.75
N MET A 508 38.18 5.95 10.63
CA MET A 508 37.14 6.24 9.64
C MET A 508 36.77 4.97 8.87
N PHE A 509 35.55 4.47 9.10
CA PHE A 509 34.99 3.31 8.41
C PHE A 509 34.08 3.72 7.25
N GLU A 510 33.59 4.96 7.21
CA GLU A 510 32.61 5.42 6.22
C GLU A 510 32.91 6.85 5.72
N LEU A 511 32.92 7.02 4.40
CA LEU A 511 33.03 8.31 3.72
C LEU A 511 31.96 8.42 2.64
N ASP A 512 31.13 9.46 2.72
CA ASP A 512 30.27 9.89 1.61
C ASP A 512 30.80 11.18 0.99
N ALA A 513 31.14 11.12 -0.29
CA ALA A 513 31.54 12.25 -1.13
C ALA A 513 30.77 12.27 -2.46
N GLY A 514 29.56 11.70 -2.49
CA GLY A 514 28.68 11.72 -3.65
C GLY A 514 28.21 13.12 -4.03
N ASN A 515 27.71 13.31 -5.25
CA ASN A 515 27.21 14.58 -5.80
C ASN A 515 28.22 15.73 -5.62
N ASN A 516 29.45 15.50 -6.06
CA ASN A 516 30.55 16.47 -6.10
C ASN A 516 31.08 16.63 -7.53
N LYS A 517 32.22 17.31 -7.71
CA LYS A 517 32.85 17.57 -9.02
C LYS A 517 34.16 16.78 -9.19
N LEU A 518 34.36 15.70 -8.43
CA LEU A 518 35.63 14.95 -8.39
C LEU A 518 35.92 14.31 -9.75
N GLN A 519 37.10 14.58 -10.31
CA GLN A 519 37.54 14.06 -11.62
C GLN A 519 38.38 12.78 -11.50
N GLU A 520 38.90 12.51 -10.30
CA GLU A 520 39.67 11.33 -9.92
C GLU A 520 39.17 10.75 -8.60
N PHE A 521 39.56 9.50 -8.30
CA PHE A 521 39.25 8.85 -7.02
C PHE A 521 40.05 9.47 -5.88
N ILE A 522 39.46 9.51 -4.67
CA ILE A 522 40.03 10.20 -3.50
C ILE A 522 41.36 9.54 -3.07
N PRO A 523 42.50 10.26 -3.10
CA PRO A 523 43.79 9.71 -2.73
C PRO A 523 44.00 9.70 -1.21
N GLY A 524 44.67 8.66 -0.69
CA GLY A 524 45.11 8.62 0.71
C GLY A 524 44.03 8.33 1.75
N LEU A 525 43.00 7.57 1.36
CA LEU A 525 42.01 7.02 2.30
C LEU A 525 42.65 6.02 3.28
N PRO A 526 42.18 5.95 4.55
CA PRO A 526 42.75 5.07 5.57
C PRO A 526 42.35 3.61 5.38
N VAL A 527 43.25 2.70 5.76
CA VAL A 527 43.09 1.23 5.68
C VAL A 527 41.86 0.70 6.43
N ALA A 528 41.31 1.47 7.37
CA ALA A 528 40.12 1.13 8.15
C ALA A 528 38.78 1.28 7.40
N VAL A 529 38.76 1.91 6.22
CA VAL A 529 37.50 2.24 5.53
C VAL A 529 36.77 0.99 5.03
N GLU A 530 35.49 0.85 5.40
CA GLU A 530 34.60 -0.24 4.98
C GLU A 530 33.59 0.20 3.90
N ARG A 531 33.22 1.49 3.86
CA ARG A 531 32.21 2.05 2.96
C ARG A 531 32.69 3.35 2.32
N VAL A 532 32.59 3.45 1.00
CA VAL A 532 32.89 4.66 0.23
C VAL A 532 31.77 4.92 -0.78
N ASN A 533 31.14 6.10 -0.70
CA ASN A 533 30.19 6.58 -1.69
C ASN A 533 30.80 7.75 -2.51
N LEU A 534 30.84 7.57 -3.83
CA LEU A 534 31.31 8.53 -4.82
C LEU A 534 30.27 8.72 -5.95
N HIS A 535 29.02 8.32 -5.74
CA HIS A 535 27.91 8.49 -6.68
C HIS A 535 27.86 9.91 -7.25
N GLY A 536 27.56 10.09 -8.54
CA GLY A 536 27.23 11.42 -9.09
C GLY A 536 28.43 12.39 -9.14
N ASN A 537 29.62 11.87 -9.46
CA ASN A 537 30.86 12.65 -9.64
C ASN A 537 31.29 12.66 -11.12
N MET A 538 32.49 13.16 -11.41
CA MET A 538 33.04 13.29 -12.77
C MET A 538 34.21 12.32 -13.01
N ILE A 539 34.31 11.22 -12.25
CA ILE A 539 35.47 10.32 -12.29
C ILE A 539 35.50 9.56 -13.62
N THR A 540 36.60 9.74 -14.37
CA THR A 540 36.75 9.20 -15.74
C THR A 540 37.48 7.84 -15.80
N GLN A 541 38.31 7.55 -14.80
CA GLN A 541 39.09 6.30 -14.69
C GLN A 541 39.43 5.97 -13.24
N LEU A 542 39.67 4.69 -12.96
CA LEU A 542 40.25 4.22 -11.70
C LEU A 542 41.78 4.11 -11.81
N PRO A 543 42.54 4.31 -10.72
CA PRO A 543 44.00 4.23 -10.74
C PRO A 543 44.49 2.80 -11.02
N PRO A 544 45.54 2.60 -11.84
CA PRO A 544 46.02 1.26 -12.18
C PRO A 544 46.87 0.64 -11.05
N PRO A 545 46.85 -0.71 -10.91
CA PRO A 545 47.53 -1.41 -9.79
C PRO A 545 49.06 -1.43 -9.88
N THR A 546 49.65 -0.85 -10.92
CA THR A 546 51.12 -0.75 -11.12
C THR A 546 51.72 0.59 -10.70
N THR A 547 50.90 1.58 -10.36
CA THR A 547 51.37 2.88 -9.84
C THR A 547 51.94 2.68 -8.43
N ALA A 548 53.22 2.97 -8.22
CA ALA A 548 53.98 2.62 -7.00
C ALA A 548 53.66 3.54 -5.80
N SER A 549 52.40 3.58 -5.38
CA SER A 549 51.87 4.56 -4.43
C SER A 549 50.67 4.01 -3.64
N GLN A 550 50.58 4.37 -2.35
CA GLN A 550 49.59 3.89 -1.37
C GLN A 550 48.17 4.47 -1.57
N LEU A 551 47.71 4.57 -2.83
CA LEU A 551 46.49 5.31 -3.21
C LEU A 551 45.21 4.47 -3.23
N TRP A 552 45.35 3.13 -3.29
CA TRP A 552 44.22 2.20 -3.52
C TRP A 552 44.29 0.96 -2.62
N ASP A 553 45.12 0.97 -1.57
CA ASP A 553 45.28 -0.16 -0.64
C ASP A 553 44.20 -0.13 0.46
N LEU A 554 42.99 -0.58 0.12
CA LEU A 554 41.80 -0.53 0.98
C LEU A 554 41.30 -1.94 1.33
N PRO A 555 42.09 -2.74 2.08
CA PRO A 555 41.84 -4.18 2.26
C PRO A 555 40.58 -4.50 3.07
N ASN A 556 40.01 -3.53 3.80
CA ASN A 556 38.77 -3.70 4.58
C ASN A 556 37.50 -3.23 3.84
N LEU A 557 37.62 -2.61 2.66
CA LEU A 557 36.50 -2.04 1.91
C LEU A 557 35.47 -3.12 1.55
N ARG A 558 34.23 -2.96 2.02
CA ARG A 558 33.10 -3.86 1.77
C ARG A 558 32.07 -3.30 0.79
N MET A 559 31.95 -1.98 0.69
CA MET A 559 31.00 -1.31 -0.18
C MET A 559 31.65 -0.14 -0.92
N LEU A 560 31.51 -0.14 -2.24
CA LEU A 560 31.94 0.95 -3.11
C LEU A 560 30.80 1.30 -4.06
N ASP A 561 30.27 2.52 -3.95
CA ASP A 561 29.44 3.11 -4.98
C ASP A 561 30.24 4.17 -5.74
N ILE A 562 30.36 4.00 -7.05
CA ILE A 562 30.91 4.98 -7.98
C ILE A 562 30.00 5.12 -9.20
N SER A 563 28.70 5.01 -8.96
CA SER A 563 27.66 5.16 -9.98
C SER A 563 27.50 6.61 -10.46
N ALA A 564 26.82 6.82 -11.59
CA ALA A 564 26.62 8.14 -12.21
C ALA A 564 27.92 8.96 -12.35
N ASN A 565 28.99 8.28 -12.75
CA ASN A 565 30.31 8.85 -13.04
C ASN A 565 30.60 8.74 -14.55
N GLN A 566 31.84 8.97 -14.96
CA GLN A 566 32.26 9.02 -16.36
C GLN A 566 33.22 7.87 -16.73
N LEU A 567 33.20 6.76 -15.98
CA LEU A 567 34.08 5.61 -16.21
C LEU A 567 33.78 4.99 -17.59
N THR A 568 34.80 4.88 -18.43
CA THR A 568 34.68 4.32 -19.80
C THR A 568 35.17 2.87 -19.93
N ARG A 569 36.06 2.44 -19.02
CA ARG A 569 36.64 1.09 -18.94
C ARG A 569 37.17 0.81 -17.53
N LEU A 570 37.34 -0.48 -17.19
CA LEU A 570 37.94 -0.92 -15.93
C LEU A 570 39.37 -1.45 -16.15
N PRO A 571 40.41 -0.94 -15.46
CA PRO A 571 41.77 -1.50 -15.57
C PRO A 571 41.85 -2.94 -15.07
N ARG A 572 42.65 -3.78 -15.72
CA ARG A 572 42.87 -5.18 -15.31
C ARG A 572 43.41 -5.26 -13.88
N ALA A 573 42.78 -6.11 -13.07
CA ALA A 573 43.09 -6.34 -11.65
C ALA A 573 43.04 -5.09 -10.74
N VAL A 574 42.27 -4.06 -11.12
CA VAL A 574 42.11 -2.84 -10.30
C VAL A 574 41.57 -3.15 -8.90
N PHE A 575 40.64 -4.10 -8.76
CA PHE A 575 40.05 -4.48 -7.47
C PHE A 575 40.85 -5.50 -6.65
N LYS A 576 42.08 -5.85 -7.07
CA LYS A 576 42.94 -6.78 -6.33
C LYS A 576 43.27 -6.33 -4.88
N PRO A 577 43.46 -5.01 -4.60
CA PRO A 577 43.65 -4.52 -3.23
C PRO A 577 42.38 -4.39 -2.39
N THR A 578 41.19 -4.70 -2.93
CA THR A 578 39.90 -4.62 -2.21
C THR A 578 39.24 -6.01 -2.04
N PRO A 579 39.90 -7.02 -1.44
CA PRO A 579 39.42 -8.41 -1.40
C PRO A 579 38.25 -8.68 -0.43
N GLN A 580 37.79 -7.66 0.30
CA GLN A 580 36.62 -7.75 1.20
C GLN A 580 35.34 -7.14 0.60
N LEU A 581 35.41 -6.66 -0.65
CA LEU A 581 34.29 -5.97 -1.29
C LEU A 581 33.13 -6.94 -1.53
N ARG A 582 31.96 -6.57 -1.03
CA ARG A 582 30.69 -7.30 -1.10
C ARG A 582 29.69 -6.65 -2.07
N VAL A 583 29.68 -5.32 -2.12
CA VAL A 583 28.77 -4.55 -2.98
C VAL A 583 29.58 -3.57 -3.82
N LEU A 584 29.41 -3.66 -5.15
CA LEU A 584 30.03 -2.77 -6.13
C LEU A 584 28.96 -2.19 -7.05
N SER A 585 28.76 -0.87 -6.95
CA SER A 585 27.84 -0.12 -7.81
C SER A 585 28.65 0.70 -8.83
N LEU A 586 28.54 0.27 -10.10
CA LEU A 586 29.12 0.89 -11.30
C LEU A 586 28.01 1.46 -12.21
N ALA A 587 26.76 1.50 -11.73
CA ALA A 587 25.58 1.99 -12.42
C ALA A 587 25.78 3.35 -13.12
N ARG A 588 25.09 3.61 -14.23
CA ARG A 588 25.05 4.94 -14.90
C ARG A 588 26.42 5.52 -15.27
N ASN A 589 27.38 4.66 -15.58
CA ASN A 589 28.68 5.05 -16.12
C ASN A 589 28.66 4.96 -17.66
N GLN A 590 29.83 5.01 -18.29
CA GLN A 590 29.99 4.96 -19.75
C GLN A 590 30.79 3.72 -20.20
N LEU A 591 30.76 2.64 -19.41
CA LEU A 591 31.51 1.41 -19.66
C LEU A 591 31.06 0.76 -20.98
N GLN A 592 32.00 0.44 -21.86
CA GLN A 592 31.73 -0.13 -23.19
C GLN A 592 31.95 -1.65 -23.27
N SER A 593 32.82 -2.18 -22.41
CA SER A 593 33.10 -3.61 -22.25
C SER A 593 33.41 -3.96 -20.79
N VAL A 594 33.37 -5.26 -20.48
CA VAL A 594 33.95 -5.82 -19.24
C VAL A 594 34.94 -6.92 -19.62
N ASP A 595 36.24 -6.62 -19.46
CA ASP A 595 37.34 -7.42 -20.01
C ASP A 595 37.83 -8.49 -19.01
N ASP A 596 38.57 -9.50 -19.50
CA ASP A 596 39.14 -10.58 -18.67
C ASP A 596 40.09 -10.01 -17.59
N GLY A 597 39.74 -10.31 -16.34
CA GLY A 597 40.47 -9.88 -15.16
C GLY A 597 40.22 -8.44 -14.72
N SER A 598 39.31 -7.67 -15.33
CA SER A 598 38.88 -6.36 -14.81
C SER A 598 38.37 -6.46 -13.37
N LEU A 599 37.64 -7.54 -13.05
CA LEU A 599 37.03 -7.80 -11.75
C LEU A 599 37.86 -8.76 -10.86
N SER A 600 39.13 -9.04 -11.22
CA SER A 600 40.00 -9.91 -10.40
C SER A 600 40.27 -9.33 -9.01
N GLY A 601 40.03 -10.15 -7.99
CA GLY A 601 40.17 -9.80 -6.56
C GLY A 601 38.85 -9.89 -5.78
N LEU A 602 37.72 -9.82 -6.49
CA LEU A 602 36.37 -9.67 -5.95
C LEU A 602 35.68 -10.99 -5.56
N SER A 603 36.40 -11.96 -4.99
CA SER A 603 35.82 -13.28 -4.66
C SER A 603 34.79 -13.27 -3.52
N ARG A 604 34.70 -12.16 -2.77
CA ARG A 604 33.67 -11.91 -1.73
C ARG A 604 32.51 -11.04 -2.19
N LEU A 605 32.45 -10.71 -3.49
CA LEU A 605 31.38 -9.86 -4.03
C LEU A 605 30.06 -10.65 -4.08
N GLU A 606 29.01 -10.05 -3.52
CA GLU A 606 27.67 -10.60 -3.39
C GLU A 606 26.67 -9.84 -4.30
N ILE A 607 26.89 -8.53 -4.53
CA ILE A 607 26.08 -7.68 -5.42
C ILE A 607 27.00 -6.95 -6.42
N LEU A 608 26.71 -7.07 -7.72
CA LEU A 608 27.32 -6.28 -8.79
C LEU A 608 26.25 -5.54 -9.60
N ASN A 609 26.24 -4.21 -9.53
CA ASN A 609 25.32 -3.38 -10.29
C ASN A 609 26.04 -2.61 -11.41
N LEU A 610 25.68 -2.92 -12.66
CA LEU A 610 26.21 -2.34 -13.91
C LEU A 610 25.10 -1.67 -14.74
N GLN A 611 23.92 -1.38 -14.15
CA GLN A 611 22.76 -0.81 -14.85
C GLN A 611 23.10 0.48 -15.62
N ASP A 612 22.32 0.81 -16.65
CA ASP A 612 22.36 2.08 -17.40
C ASP A 612 23.77 2.46 -17.93
N ASN A 613 24.58 1.47 -18.32
CA ASN A 613 25.91 1.69 -18.92
C ASN A 613 25.84 1.64 -20.47
N ARG A 614 26.94 1.35 -21.16
CA ARG A 614 27.00 1.22 -22.62
C ARG A 614 27.62 -0.11 -23.07
N VAL A 615 27.55 -1.14 -22.21
CA VAL A 615 28.26 -2.40 -22.41
C VAL A 615 27.69 -3.11 -23.64
N LEU A 616 28.54 -3.28 -24.66
CA LEU A 616 28.25 -4.01 -25.89
C LEU A 616 28.84 -5.43 -25.83
N ALA A 617 30.03 -5.57 -25.22
CA ALA A 617 30.77 -6.83 -25.16
C ALA A 617 31.14 -7.22 -23.72
N LEU A 618 30.80 -8.46 -23.34
CA LEU A 618 31.25 -9.13 -22.13
C LEU A 618 32.23 -10.23 -22.50
N HIS A 619 33.40 -10.28 -21.86
CA HIS A 619 34.31 -11.40 -22.04
C HIS A 619 33.77 -12.64 -21.27
N GLU A 620 33.77 -13.82 -21.90
CA GLU A 620 33.35 -15.14 -21.34
C GLU A 620 33.84 -15.50 -19.91
N ARG A 621 34.80 -14.76 -19.35
CA ARG A 621 35.44 -15.00 -18.04
C ARG A 621 35.51 -13.75 -17.16
N CYS A 622 34.79 -12.68 -17.50
CA CYS A 622 34.81 -11.42 -16.74
C CYS A 622 34.21 -11.56 -15.33
N PHE A 623 33.18 -12.41 -15.17
CA PHE A 623 32.53 -12.70 -13.89
C PHE A 623 33.08 -13.94 -13.17
N SER A 624 33.99 -14.70 -13.78
CA SER A 624 34.64 -15.87 -13.15
C SER A 624 35.29 -15.61 -11.78
N PRO A 625 35.85 -14.41 -11.47
CA PRO A 625 36.35 -14.11 -10.13
C PRO A 625 35.29 -13.97 -9.02
N LEU A 626 34.00 -13.94 -9.35
CA LEU A 626 32.91 -13.54 -8.45
C LEU A 626 32.17 -14.75 -7.87
N GLU A 627 32.90 -15.63 -7.18
CA GLU A 627 32.42 -16.93 -6.68
C GLU A 627 31.21 -16.84 -5.72
N ASN A 628 31.03 -15.72 -5.02
CA ASN A 628 29.94 -15.50 -4.06
C ASN A 628 28.81 -14.59 -4.57
N LEU A 629 28.77 -14.29 -5.88
CA LEU A 629 27.80 -13.36 -6.47
C LEU A 629 26.36 -13.91 -6.37
N ARG A 630 25.45 -13.10 -5.81
CA ARG A 630 24.02 -13.39 -5.63
C ARG A 630 23.14 -12.55 -6.54
N GLU A 631 23.50 -11.28 -6.72
CA GLU A 631 22.75 -10.32 -7.54
C GLU A 631 23.67 -9.76 -8.63
N LEU A 632 23.24 -9.87 -9.89
CA LEU A 632 23.89 -9.26 -11.04
C LEU A 632 22.87 -8.45 -11.83
N ASN A 633 23.09 -7.14 -11.91
CA ASN A 633 22.26 -6.23 -12.70
C ASN A 633 23.03 -5.67 -13.90
N LEU A 634 22.56 -5.97 -15.10
CA LEU A 634 23.02 -5.49 -16.41
C LEU A 634 21.95 -4.65 -17.15
N GLN A 635 20.88 -4.26 -16.47
CA GLN A 635 19.72 -3.52 -17.00
C GLN A 635 20.12 -2.32 -17.85
N GLY A 636 19.49 -2.09 -19.01
CA GLY A 636 19.69 -0.85 -19.77
C GLY A 636 21.08 -0.71 -20.42
N ASN A 637 21.73 -1.83 -20.78
CA ASN A 637 22.99 -1.85 -21.53
C ASN A 637 22.73 -2.09 -23.04
N ARG A 638 23.71 -2.59 -23.79
CA ARG A 638 23.65 -2.82 -25.25
C ARG A 638 24.09 -4.23 -25.63
N ILE A 639 23.92 -5.19 -24.72
CA ILE A 639 24.37 -6.57 -24.92
C ILE A 639 23.50 -7.22 -26.00
N GLU A 640 24.12 -7.82 -27.02
CA GLU A 640 23.42 -8.50 -28.13
C GLU A 640 23.37 -10.03 -27.96
N VAL A 641 24.33 -10.62 -27.25
CA VAL A 641 24.43 -12.08 -27.03
C VAL A 641 24.91 -12.40 -25.60
N LEU A 642 24.25 -13.35 -24.92
CA LEU A 642 24.78 -13.96 -23.70
C LEU A 642 25.54 -15.25 -24.04
N VAL A 643 26.88 -15.18 -23.98
CA VAL A 643 27.78 -16.26 -24.44
C VAL A 643 27.88 -17.44 -23.47
N ASP A 644 28.27 -18.60 -24.00
CA ASP A 644 28.65 -19.78 -23.21
C ASP A 644 29.69 -19.44 -22.13
N ASN A 645 29.62 -20.14 -20.99
CA ASN A 645 30.52 -20.03 -19.83
C ASN A 645 30.50 -18.69 -19.06
N LEU A 646 29.77 -17.65 -19.52
CA LEU A 646 29.77 -16.32 -18.91
C LEU A 646 29.47 -16.31 -17.39
N LEU A 647 28.58 -17.20 -16.94
CA LEU A 647 28.15 -17.34 -15.55
C LEU A 647 28.61 -18.69 -14.91
N ASP A 648 29.51 -19.44 -15.54
CA ASP A 648 29.84 -20.83 -15.12
C ASP A 648 30.43 -20.91 -13.71
N SER A 649 31.03 -19.82 -13.20
CA SER A 649 31.59 -19.73 -11.84
C SER A 649 30.62 -19.16 -10.80
N ASN A 650 29.49 -18.60 -11.22
CA ASN A 650 28.57 -17.83 -10.38
C ASN A 650 27.39 -18.69 -9.91
N ALA A 651 27.69 -19.86 -9.35
CA ALA A 651 26.69 -20.88 -9.01
C ALA A 651 25.71 -20.46 -7.88
N LEU A 652 26.06 -19.41 -7.11
CA LEU A 652 25.24 -18.83 -6.04
C LEU A 652 24.36 -17.66 -6.49
N LEU A 653 24.26 -17.40 -7.79
CA LEU A 653 23.45 -16.30 -8.34
C LEU A 653 21.96 -16.59 -8.07
N GLU A 654 21.32 -15.71 -7.30
CA GLU A 654 19.92 -15.77 -6.87
C GLU A 654 19.02 -14.88 -7.74
N GLN A 655 19.55 -13.75 -8.23
CA GLN A 655 18.84 -12.79 -9.09
C GLN A 655 19.71 -12.30 -10.26
N PHE A 656 19.13 -12.27 -11.47
CA PHE A 656 19.77 -11.76 -12.67
C PHE A 656 18.82 -10.89 -13.48
N ASP A 657 19.19 -9.62 -13.65
CA ASP A 657 18.49 -8.65 -14.50
C ASP A 657 19.39 -8.31 -15.69
N ALA A 658 18.96 -8.69 -16.89
CA ALA A 658 19.54 -8.28 -18.16
C ALA A 658 18.48 -7.63 -19.07
N SER A 659 17.45 -7.03 -18.46
CA SER A 659 16.38 -6.33 -19.15
C SER A 659 16.88 -5.11 -19.93
N ARG A 660 16.07 -4.62 -20.87
CA ARG A 660 16.31 -3.37 -21.62
C ARG A 660 17.67 -3.34 -22.33
N ASN A 661 18.10 -4.49 -22.84
CA ASN A 661 19.30 -4.66 -23.65
C ASN A 661 18.91 -4.87 -25.13
N SER A 662 19.82 -5.43 -25.94
CA SER A 662 19.56 -5.77 -27.34
C SER A 662 19.64 -7.29 -27.59
N ILE A 663 19.42 -8.12 -26.56
CA ILE A 663 19.76 -9.55 -26.60
C ILE A 663 18.91 -10.26 -27.65
N VAL A 664 19.58 -10.79 -28.69
CA VAL A 664 18.97 -11.58 -29.78
C VAL A 664 19.13 -13.08 -29.52
N GLU A 665 20.27 -13.48 -28.95
CA GLU A 665 20.66 -14.88 -28.72
C GLU A 665 21.23 -15.09 -27.31
N ILE A 666 20.97 -16.26 -26.74
CA ILE A 666 21.54 -16.73 -25.47
C ILE A 666 22.09 -18.13 -25.73
N SER A 667 23.39 -18.32 -25.59
CA SER A 667 24.05 -19.57 -25.99
C SER A 667 23.63 -20.76 -25.11
N PRO A 668 23.66 -22.02 -25.63
CA PRO A 668 23.08 -23.18 -24.95
C PRO A 668 23.67 -23.55 -23.58
N LYS A 669 24.83 -23.01 -23.18
CA LYS A 669 25.45 -23.24 -21.86
C LYS A 669 25.53 -22.00 -20.98
N ALA A 670 24.98 -20.84 -21.40
CA ALA A 670 25.09 -19.57 -20.68
C ALA A 670 24.67 -19.65 -19.18
N PHE A 671 23.68 -20.50 -18.86
CA PHE A 671 23.12 -20.69 -17.51
C PHE A 671 23.43 -22.06 -16.87
N ARG A 672 24.38 -22.83 -17.42
CA ARG A 672 24.60 -24.26 -17.10
C ARG A 672 24.77 -24.58 -15.61
N ASN A 673 25.39 -23.65 -14.86
CA ASN A 673 25.69 -23.79 -13.44
C ASN A 673 24.84 -22.87 -12.54
N SER A 674 24.00 -22.00 -13.09
CA SER A 674 23.22 -20.95 -12.39
C SER A 674 21.97 -21.48 -11.67
N ARG A 675 22.11 -22.59 -10.93
CA ARG A 675 20.96 -23.38 -10.41
C ARG A 675 20.23 -22.74 -9.23
N SER A 676 20.84 -21.77 -8.56
CA SER A 676 20.24 -21.02 -7.44
C SER A 676 19.34 -19.85 -7.85
N LEU A 677 19.20 -19.60 -9.16
CA LEU A 677 18.51 -18.45 -9.71
C LEU A 677 16.99 -18.56 -9.48
N GLN A 678 16.44 -17.56 -8.80
CA GLN A 678 15.02 -17.47 -8.40
C GLN A 678 14.26 -16.40 -9.18
N THR A 679 14.91 -15.26 -9.49
CA THR A 679 14.36 -14.19 -10.32
C THR A 679 15.23 -13.99 -11.56
N LEU A 680 14.61 -14.00 -12.74
CA LEU A 680 15.24 -13.70 -14.02
C LEU A 680 14.41 -12.68 -14.81
N ASP A 681 15.01 -11.52 -15.08
CA ASP A 681 14.43 -10.50 -15.97
C ASP A 681 15.24 -10.41 -17.28
N LEU A 682 14.59 -10.78 -18.38
CA LEU A 682 15.05 -10.67 -19.76
C LEU A 682 14.12 -9.77 -20.58
N SER A 683 13.26 -8.99 -19.94
CA SER A 683 12.26 -8.15 -20.58
C SER A 683 12.88 -7.04 -21.44
N SER A 684 12.12 -6.52 -22.41
CA SER A 684 12.58 -5.44 -23.32
C SER A 684 13.87 -5.79 -24.06
N ASN A 685 13.92 -6.96 -24.69
CA ASN A 685 15.04 -7.48 -25.50
C ASN A 685 14.55 -7.89 -26.90
N GLN A 686 15.30 -8.70 -27.64
CA GLN A 686 15.02 -9.09 -29.03
C GLN A 686 14.92 -10.62 -29.23
N LEU A 687 14.71 -11.39 -28.15
CA LEU A 687 14.63 -12.85 -28.16
C LEU A 687 13.47 -13.34 -29.03
N ARG A 688 13.72 -14.36 -29.87
CA ARG A 688 12.72 -14.96 -30.77
C ARG A 688 12.16 -16.29 -30.27
N GLU A 689 12.91 -16.96 -29.42
CA GLU A 689 12.58 -18.24 -28.79
C GLU A 689 13.17 -18.27 -27.37
N LEU A 690 12.66 -19.17 -26.53
CA LEU A 690 13.26 -19.45 -25.22
C LEU A 690 14.37 -20.50 -25.41
N PRO A 691 15.63 -20.20 -25.06
CA PRO A 691 16.76 -21.10 -25.31
C PRO A 691 16.73 -22.30 -24.35
N GLU A 692 17.23 -23.45 -24.80
CA GLU A 692 17.33 -24.67 -23.98
C GLU A 692 18.16 -24.46 -22.70
N SER A 693 19.05 -23.46 -22.66
CA SER A 693 19.88 -23.13 -21.50
C SER A 693 19.07 -22.78 -20.24
N LEU A 694 17.85 -22.24 -20.38
CA LEU A 694 16.98 -21.93 -19.25
C LEU A 694 16.34 -23.18 -18.60
N SER A 695 16.38 -24.34 -19.27
CA SER A 695 15.85 -25.61 -18.72
C SER A 695 16.62 -26.12 -17.49
N GLY A 696 17.79 -25.55 -17.19
CA GLY A 696 18.56 -25.85 -15.98
C GLY A 696 18.11 -25.12 -14.71
N LEU A 697 17.23 -24.12 -14.81
CA LEU A 697 16.84 -23.20 -13.74
C LEU A 697 15.73 -23.78 -12.85
N ALA A 698 16.04 -24.82 -12.08
CA ALA A 698 15.05 -25.57 -11.29
C ALA A 698 14.42 -24.78 -10.13
N GLU A 699 15.13 -23.80 -9.56
CA GLU A 699 14.67 -22.97 -8.43
C GLU A 699 13.99 -21.65 -8.87
N LEU A 700 13.75 -21.48 -10.18
CA LEU A 700 13.16 -20.26 -10.75
C LEU A 700 11.71 -20.08 -10.28
N ARG A 701 11.41 -18.91 -9.73
CA ARG A 701 10.09 -18.48 -9.22
C ARG A 701 9.45 -17.41 -10.09
N GLU A 702 10.26 -16.46 -10.54
CA GLU A 702 9.84 -15.28 -11.28
C GLU A 702 10.60 -15.23 -12.61
N LEU A 703 9.87 -15.25 -13.73
CA LEU A 703 10.45 -15.04 -15.06
C LEU A 703 9.69 -13.93 -15.80
N ASP A 704 10.42 -12.88 -16.17
CA ASP A 704 9.94 -11.86 -17.10
C ASP A 704 10.70 -11.94 -18.43
N VAL A 705 9.95 -12.22 -19.49
CA VAL A 705 10.39 -12.22 -20.89
C VAL A 705 9.47 -11.34 -21.75
N SER A 706 8.77 -10.38 -21.13
CA SER A 706 7.89 -9.43 -21.80
C SER A 706 8.66 -8.49 -22.75
N PHE A 707 7.95 -7.86 -23.69
CA PHE A 707 8.55 -6.94 -24.69
C PHE A 707 9.74 -7.57 -25.45
N ASN A 708 9.55 -8.79 -25.95
CA ASN A 708 10.50 -9.51 -26.78
C ASN A 708 9.86 -9.83 -28.15
N GLN A 709 10.37 -10.84 -28.87
CA GLN A 709 9.84 -11.27 -30.17
C GLN A 709 9.49 -12.77 -30.19
N LEU A 710 9.20 -13.36 -29.02
CA LEU A 710 8.93 -14.79 -28.85
C LEU A 710 7.74 -15.24 -29.71
N THR A 711 7.92 -16.22 -30.59
CA THR A 711 6.85 -16.74 -31.46
C THR A 711 6.11 -17.95 -30.89
N GLU A 712 6.73 -18.67 -29.96
CA GLU A 712 6.15 -19.83 -29.27
C GLU A 712 6.71 -19.95 -27.83
N LEU A 713 6.06 -20.81 -27.03
CA LEU A 713 6.49 -21.17 -25.68
C LEU A 713 6.81 -22.66 -25.63
N SER A 714 8.09 -22.99 -25.85
CA SER A 714 8.56 -24.37 -26.01
C SER A 714 8.35 -25.21 -24.72
N PRO A 715 7.56 -26.32 -24.78
CA PRO A 715 7.33 -27.20 -23.64
C PRO A 715 8.61 -27.80 -23.04
N ASN A 716 9.65 -27.96 -23.88
CA ASN A 716 10.93 -28.55 -23.48
C ASN A 716 11.70 -27.69 -22.46
N VAL A 717 11.48 -26.36 -22.46
CA VAL A 717 12.11 -25.43 -21.51
C VAL A 717 11.26 -25.30 -20.24
N LEU A 718 9.93 -25.15 -20.42
CA LEU A 718 8.93 -25.06 -19.35
C LEU A 718 8.88 -26.30 -18.44
N VAL A 719 9.35 -27.46 -18.93
CA VAL A 719 9.32 -28.75 -18.23
C VAL A 719 10.00 -28.73 -16.84
N SER A 720 10.94 -27.82 -16.62
CA SER A 720 11.83 -27.78 -15.46
C SER A 720 11.43 -26.82 -14.35
N TRP A 721 10.68 -25.75 -14.65
CA TRP A 721 10.41 -24.65 -13.71
C TRP A 721 9.28 -24.97 -12.73
N ARG A 722 9.44 -26.06 -11.96
CA ARG A 722 8.40 -26.58 -11.05
C ARG A 722 8.08 -25.65 -9.89
N ASN A 723 9.02 -24.76 -9.57
CA ASN A 723 8.92 -23.77 -8.50
C ASN A 723 8.43 -22.40 -9.01
N LEU A 724 8.03 -22.29 -10.29
CA LEU A 724 7.60 -21.02 -10.89
C LEU A 724 6.27 -20.55 -10.29
N GLU A 725 6.26 -19.32 -9.78
CA GLU A 725 5.12 -18.65 -9.16
C GLU A 725 4.53 -17.59 -10.10
N GLU A 726 5.37 -16.88 -10.87
CA GLU A 726 4.98 -15.88 -11.87
C GLU A 726 5.65 -16.10 -13.24
N LEU A 727 4.87 -15.97 -14.31
CA LEU A 727 5.37 -15.99 -15.70
C LEU A 727 4.81 -14.82 -16.51
N LYS A 728 5.69 -13.91 -16.95
CA LYS A 728 5.35 -12.70 -17.73
C LYS A 728 5.91 -12.80 -19.14
N VAL A 729 5.02 -12.86 -20.12
CA VAL A 729 5.33 -13.06 -21.56
C VAL A 729 4.59 -12.03 -22.43
N SER A 730 4.05 -10.97 -21.84
CA SER A 730 3.27 -9.98 -22.60
C SER A 730 4.10 -9.18 -23.59
N ASN A 731 3.47 -8.58 -24.61
CA ASN A 731 4.15 -7.84 -25.67
C ASN A 731 5.18 -8.71 -26.43
N ASN A 732 4.71 -9.87 -26.90
CA ASN A 732 5.48 -10.82 -27.71
C ASN A 732 4.70 -11.20 -28.99
N LYS A 733 5.12 -12.24 -29.71
CA LYS A 733 4.54 -12.70 -30.98
C LYS A 733 3.97 -14.12 -30.88
N VAL A 734 3.63 -14.57 -29.67
CA VAL A 734 3.19 -15.95 -29.43
C VAL A 734 1.84 -16.15 -30.12
N ASN A 735 1.78 -17.07 -31.09
CA ASN A 735 0.65 -17.19 -32.01
C ASN A 735 -0.34 -18.33 -31.66
N GLN A 736 0.12 -19.31 -30.88
CA GLN A 736 -0.60 -20.49 -30.41
C GLN A 736 -0.04 -20.92 -29.05
N LEU A 737 -0.85 -21.65 -28.27
CA LEU A 737 -0.40 -22.34 -27.06
C LEU A 737 -0.79 -23.82 -27.17
N HIS A 738 0.22 -24.68 -27.29
CA HIS A 738 0.03 -26.10 -27.56
C HIS A 738 -0.45 -26.89 -26.34
N GLN A 739 -1.05 -28.05 -26.58
CA GLN A 739 -1.55 -28.94 -25.54
C GLN A 739 -0.43 -29.31 -24.55
N GLY A 740 -0.65 -28.97 -23.27
CA GLY A 740 0.26 -29.33 -22.18
C GLY A 740 1.54 -28.50 -22.05
N SER A 741 1.74 -27.41 -22.80
CA SER A 741 2.94 -26.55 -22.68
C SER A 741 3.24 -26.14 -21.24
N LEU A 742 2.22 -25.83 -20.44
CA LEU A 742 2.34 -25.34 -19.07
C LEU A 742 2.17 -26.43 -18.00
N ARG A 743 1.98 -27.70 -18.39
CA ARG A 743 1.53 -28.81 -17.52
C ARG A 743 2.39 -29.06 -16.27
N ASN A 744 3.65 -28.63 -16.26
CA ASN A 744 4.62 -28.89 -15.20
C ASN A 744 4.89 -27.68 -14.28
N LEU A 745 4.00 -26.68 -14.28
CA LEU A 745 4.10 -25.47 -13.46
C LEU A 745 3.04 -25.48 -12.32
N PRO A 746 3.16 -26.38 -11.31
CA PRO A 746 2.10 -26.60 -10.33
C PRO A 746 1.91 -25.42 -9.35
N LEU A 747 2.93 -24.59 -9.14
CA LEU A 747 2.91 -23.44 -8.23
C LEU A 747 2.62 -22.10 -8.93
N LEU A 748 2.34 -22.11 -10.22
CA LEU A 748 2.11 -20.91 -11.02
C LEU A 748 0.82 -20.21 -10.58
N GLN A 749 0.95 -19.01 -10.03
CA GLN A 749 -0.14 -18.20 -9.48
C GLN A 749 -0.62 -17.12 -10.46
N TYR A 750 0.32 -16.53 -11.22
CA TYR A 750 0.06 -15.46 -12.20
C TYR A 750 0.68 -15.80 -13.57
N LEU A 751 -0.12 -15.67 -14.63
CA LEU A 751 0.31 -15.87 -16.01
C LEU A 751 -0.16 -14.72 -16.91
N ASP A 752 0.79 -13.97 -17.47
CA ASP A 752 0.53 -12.88 -18.42
C ASP A 752 1.02 -13.21 -19.84
N LEU A 753 0.04 -13.36 -20.74
CA LEU A 753 0.17 -13.58 -22.17
C LEU A 753 -0.45 -12.42 -22.98
N SER A 754 -0.66 -11.24 -22.36
CA SER A 754 -1.31 -10.10 -23.02
C SER A 754 -0.49 -9.49 -24.16
N SER A 755 -1.13 -8.74 -25.06
CA SER A 755 -0.45 -8.09 -26.21
C SER A 755 0.40 -9.08 -27.01
N ASN A 756 -0.23 -10.16 -27.47
CA ASN A 756 0.40 -11.24 -28.25
C ASN A 756 -0.41 -11.54 -29.52
N GLU A 757 0.00 -12.57 -30.28
CA GLU A 757 -0.65 -12.93 -31.54
C GLU A 757 -1.55 -14.18 -31.43
N LEU A 758 -1.98 -14.58 -30.21
CA LEU A 758 -2.67 -15.84 -29.98
C LEU A 758 -3.98 -15.92 -30.78
N THR A 759 -4.04 -16.86 -31.73
CA THR A 759 -5.21 -17.07 -32.60
C THR A 759 -6.13 -18.18 -32.12
N LEU A 760 -5.55 -19.19 -31.44
CA LEU A 760 -6.20 -20.37 -30.91
C LEU A 760 -5.49 -20.84 -29.63
N LEU A 761 -6.28 -21.34 -28.67
CA LEU A 761 -5.78 -22.13 -27.54
C LEU A 761 -6.16 -23.60 -27.77
N GLU A 762 -5.19 -24.51 -27.70
CA GLU A 762 -5.45 -25.93 -27.87
C GLU A 762 -6.18 -26.54 -26.66
N HIS A 763 -6.86 -27.68 -26.88
CA HIS A 763 -7.54 -28.41 -25.82
C HIS A 763 -6.53 -28.90 -24.76
N GLY A 764 -6.68 -28.46 -23.51
CA GLY A 764 -5.73 -28.77 -22.44
C GLY A 764 -4.37 -28.08 -22.55
N SER A 765 -4.29 -26.95 -23.26
CA SER A 765 -3.14 -26.03 -23.20
C SER A 765 -2.98 -25.39 -21.81
N LEU A 766 -4.10 -24.98 -21.20
CA LEU A 766 -4.19 -24.46 -19.83
C LEU A 766 -4.89 -25.49 -18.92
N ARG A 767 -4.14 -26.51 -18.51
CA ARG A 767 -4.65 -27.63 -17.72
C ARG A 767 -3.81 -27.94 -16.48
N ASN A 768 -4.48 -28.32 -15.38
CA ASN A 768 -3.88 -28.81 -14.13
C ASN A 768 -2.90 -27.79 -13.49
N LEU A 769 -3.27 -26.50 -13.46
CA LEU A 769 -2.55 -25.46 -12.73
C LEU A 769 -3.32 -25.20 -11.43
N PRO A 770 -3.02 -25.91 -10.32
CA PRO A 770 -3.88 -25.89 -9.14
C PRO A 770 -3.86 -24.54 -8.42
N GLU A 771 -2.71 -23.86 -8.39
CA GLU A 771 -2.53 -22.59 -7.69
C GLU A 771 -2.72 -21.33 -8.55
N LEU A 772 -3.08 -21.49 -9.84
CA LEU A 772 -3.29 -20.36 -10.75
C LEU A 772 -4.50 -19.54 -10.30
N GLN A 773 -4.29 -18.27 -9.97
CA GLN A 773 -5.31 -17.35 -9.47
C GLN A 773 -5.76 -16.35 -10.53
N GLU A 774 -4.83 -15.84 -11.33
CA GLU A 774 -5.08 -14.85 -12.38
C GLU A 774 -4.45 -15.25 -13.72
N LEU A 775 -5.22 -15.08 -14.79
CA LEU A 775 -4.82 -15.38 -16.16
C LEU A 775 -5.11 -14.20 -17.09
N VAL A 776 -4.06 -13.65 -17.70
CA VAL A 776 -4.17 -12.51 -18.61
C VAL A 776 -3.91 -12.93 -20.06
N LEU A 777 -4.96 -12.88 -20.88
CA LEU A 777 -5.00 -13.20 -22.32
C LEU A 777 -5.56 -12.02 -23.13
N ALA A 778 -5.46 -10.80 -22.58
CA ALA A 778 -5.97 -9.57 -23.17
C ALA A 778 -5.15 -9.14 -24.40
N ASP A 779 -5.72 -8.31 -25.27
CA ASP A 779 -5.04 -7.76 -26.47
C ASP A 779 -4.38 -8.88 -27.31
N ASN A 780 -5.22 -9.76 -27.85
CA ASN A 780 -4.82 -10.96 -28.59
C ASN A 780 -5.79 -11.21 -29.77
N LYS A 781 -5.56 -12.28 -30.53
CA LYS A 781 -6.28 -12.54 -31.79
C LYS A 781 -7.33 -13.64 -31.69
N LEU A 782 -7.67 -14.11 -30.47
CA LEU A 782 -8.52 -15.28 -30.23
C LEU A 782 -9.92 -15.08 -30.82
N SER A 783 -10.42 -16.07 -31.56
CA SER A 783 -11.72 -15.99 -32.26
C SER A 783 -12.83 -16.85 -31.63
N GLU A 784 -12.46 -17.96 -31.00
CA GLU A 784 -13.35 -18.83 -30.23
C GLU A 784 -12.62 -19.54 -29.09
N LEU A 785 -13.34 -19.95 -28.05
CA LEU A 785 -12.84 -20.87 -27.02
C LEU A 785 -13.60 -22.20 -27.07
N LYS A 786 -12.86 -23.30 -27.27
CA LYS A 786 -13.38 -24.66 -27.39
C LYS A 786 -13.65 -25.29 -26.01
N GLU A 787 -14.20 -26.51 -25.98
CA GLU A 787 -14.36 -27.25 -24.73
C GLU A 787 -13.01 -27.50 -24.05
N ARG A 788 -12.99 -27.48 -22.70
CA ARG A 788 -11.83 -27.85 -21.87
C ARG A 788 -10.52 -27.11 -22.24
N VAL A 789 -10.64 -25.85 -22.66
CA VAL A 789 -9.48 -24.94 -22.77
C VAL A 789 -8.93 -24.62 -21.37
N PHE A 790 -9.82 -24.36 -20.40
CA PHE A 790 -9.49 -24.11 -19.00
C PHE A 790 -9.92 -25.30 -18.13
N GLU A 791 -9.12 -26.38 -18.16
CA GLU A 791 -9.44 -27.66 -17.50
C GLU A 791 -8.70 -27.83 -16.17
N ASP A 792 -9.43 -28.20 -15.11
CA ASP A 792 -8.85 -28.53 -13.79
C ASP A 792 -8.04 -27.36 -13.16
N LEU A 793 -8.65 -26.16 -13.14
CA LEU A 793 -8.07 -24.93 -12.58
C LEU A 793 -8.85 -24.49 -11.31
N PRO A 794 -8.65 -25.15 -10.15
CA PRO A 794 -9.50 -24.98 -8.96
C PRO A 794 -9.38 -23.61 -8.27
N ASN A 795 -8.23 -22.94 -8.27
CA ASN A 795 -8.02 -21.66 -7.59
C ASN A 795 -8.16 -20.42 -8.51
N LEU A 796 -8.49 -20.63 -9.79
CA LEU A 796 -8.60 -19.56 -10.79
C LEU A 796 -9.79 -18.65 -10.49
N GLN A 797 -9.50 -17.38 -10.23
CA GLN A 797 -10.48 -16.38 -9.80
C GLN A 797 -10.70 -15.29 -10.86
N ALA A 798 -9.65 -14.89 -11.58
CA ALA A 798 -9.69 -13.79 -12.53
C ALA A 798 -9.23 -14.21 -13.94
N VAL A 799 -10.05 -13.92 -14.95
CA VAL A 799 -9.76 -14.22 -16.36
C VAL A 799 -9.97 -12.97 -17.22
N HIS A 800 -8.90 -12.53 -17.87
CA HIS A 800 -8.85 -11.31 -18.66
C HIS A 800 -8.70 -11.65 -20.14
N LEU A 801 -9.80 -11.54 -20.91
CA LEU A 801 -9.92 -11.90 -22.33
C LEU A 801 -10.35 -10.70 -23.20
N GLN A 802 -10.22 -9.48 -22.67
CA GLN A 802 -10.62 -8.26 -23.35
C GLN A 802 -9.72 -7.90 -24.54
N GLN A 803 -10.22 -7.10 -25.49
CA GLN A 803 -9.51 -6.78 -26.75
C GLN A 803 -9.08 -8.05 -27.50
N ASN A 804 -10.06 -8.90 -27.84
CA ASN A 804 -9.87 -10.10 -28.66
C ASN A 804 -10.91 -10.12 -29.79
N ASN A 805 -10.89 -11.17 -30.63
CA ASN A 805 -11.85 -11.36 -31.71
C ASN A 805 -12.98 -12.35 -31.35
N LEU A 806 -13.22 -12.61 -30.05
CA LEU A 806 -14.06 -13.72 -29.61
C LEU A 806 -15.51 -13.55 -30.07
N ARG A 807 -16.02 -14.61 -30.73
CA ARG A 807 -17.42 -14.72 -31.17
C ARG A 807 -18.20 -15.79 -30.41
N TYR A 808 -17.49 -16.79 -29.88
CA TYR A 808 -18.07 -17.95 -29.21
C TYR A 808 -17.14 -18.51 -28.12
N ILE A 809 -17.70 -18.85 -26.96
CA ILE A 809 -17.08 -19.62 -25.88
C ILE A 809 -18.00 -20.80 -25.60
N SER A 810 -17.44 -22.01 -25.58
CA SER A 810 -18.23 -23.21 -25.26
C SER A 810 -18.70 -23.19 -23.80
N PRO A 811 -19.94 -23.61 -23.49
CA PRO A 811 -20.41 -23.84 -22.11
C PRO A 811 -19.49 -24.74 -21.26
N TYR A 812 -18.65 -25.57 -21.91
CA TYR A 812 -17.70 -26.48 -21.28
C TYR A 812 -16.24 -26.00 -21.36
N SER A 813 -15.95 -24.74 -21.69
CA SER A 813 -14.58 -24.20 -21.69
C SER A 813 -13.95 -24.16 -20.29
N PHE A 814 -14.74 -23.82 -19.25
CA PHE A 814 -14.32 -23.71 -17.84
C PHE A 814 -14.54 -25.01 -17.04
N PHE A 815 -14.06 -26.15 -17.55
CA PHE A 815 -14.37 -27.46 -16.97
C PHE A 815 -13.59 -27.73 -15.67
N ARG A 816 -14.33 -27.87 -14.56
CA ARG A 816 -13.80 -28.02 -13.18
C ARG A 816 -12.92 -26.84 -12.72
N SER A 817 -13.30 -25.64 -13.15
CA SER A 817 -12.69 -24.37 -12.75
C SER A 817 -13.73 -23.49 -12.03
N PRO A 818 -14.20 -23.88 -10.82
CA PRO A 818 -15.41 -23.35 -10.20
C PRO A 818 -15.24 -21.98 -9.53
N SER A 819 -14.01 -21.52 -9.30
CA SER A 819 -13.71 -20.39 -8.42
C SER A 819 -13.66 -19.03 -9.13
N ILE A 820 -14.02 -18.98 -10.42
CA ILE A 820 -13.96 -17.76 -11.23
C ILE A 820 -14.96 -16.73 -10.69
N VAL A 821 -14.44 -15.62 -10.18
CA VAL A 821 -15.17 -14.47 -9.62
C VAL A 821 -15.25 -13.33 -10.62
N TYR A 822 -14.23 -13.17 -11.48
CA TYR A 822 -14.08 -12.06 -12.43
C TYR A 822 -13.80 -12.57 -13.85
N LEU A 823 -14.59 -12.09 -14.81
CA LEU A 823 -14.45 -12.41 -16.23
C LEU A 823 -14.60 -11.14 -17.08
N ASN A 824 -13.50 -10.70 -17.69
CA ASN A 824 -13.52 -9.56 -18.60
C ASN A 824 -13.46 -10.02 -20.06
N LEU A 825 -14.53 -9.71 -20.80
CA LEU A 825 -14.74 -10.02 -22.22
C LEU A 825 -15.05 -8.74 -23.02
N SER A 826 -14.68 -7.57 -22.49
CA SER A 826 -14.88 -6.29 -23.18
C SER A 826 -14.07 -6.18 -24.48
N ALA A 827 -14.51 -5.35 -25.42
CA ALA A 827 -13.92 -5.20 -26.76
C ALA A 827 -13.71 -6.55 -27.48
N ASN A 828 -14.81 -7.27 -27.72
CA ASN A 828 -14.86 -8.55 -28.44
C ASN A 828 -15.97 -8.53 -29.51
N GLN A 829 -16.29 -9.67 -30.13
CA GLN A 829 -17.22 -9.77 -31.26
C GLN A 829 -18.49 -10.58 -30.96
N PHE A 830 -18.88 -10.72 -29.68
CA PHE A 830 -20.10 -11.45 -29.29
C PHE A 830 -21.37 -10.78 -29.83
N ARG A 831 -22.29 -11.60 -30.38
CA ARG A 831 -23.59 -11.15 -30.95
C ARG A 831 -24.82 -11.55 -30.12
N SER A 832 -24.68 -12.59 -29.29
CA SER A 832 -25.67 -13.01 -28.30
C SER A 832 -24.95 -13.45 -27.03
N LEU A 833 -25.64 -13.36 -25.89
CA LEU A 833 -25.19 -13.90 -24.61
C LEU A 833 -25.10 -15.44 -24.63
N ASP A 834 -25.89 -16.14 -25.46
CA ASP A 834 -25.81 -17.60 -25.60
C ASP A 834 -24.43 -18.07 -26.12
N SER A 835 -23.68 -17.18 -26.76
CA SER A 835 -22.32 -17.43 -27.27
C SER A 835 -21.21 -17.19 -26.24
N VAL A 836 -21.52 -16.82 -25.00
CA VAL A 836 -20.54 -16.39 -23.97
C VAL A 836 -20.14 -17.53 -23.02
N GLY A 837 -20.75 -18.72 -23.13
CA GLY A 837 -20.32 -19.92 -22.39
C GLY A 837 -20.63 -19.94 -20.89
N LEU A 838 -21.41 -18.97 -20.38
CA LEU A 838 -21.60 -18.66 -18.95
C LEU A 838 -22.14 -19.79 -18.04
N ARG A 839 -22.63 -20.90 -18.59
CA ARG A 839 -23.33 -21.98 -17.83
C ARG A 839 -22.48 -22.68 -16.76
N SER A 840 -21.16 -22.59 -16.84
CA SER A 840 -20.21 -23.22 -15.90
C SER A 840 -19.72 -22.29 -14.78
N VAL A 841 -19.71 -20.97 -14.99
CA VAL A 841 -19.11 -19.97 -14.08
C VAL A 841 -20.10 -19.41 -13.04
N ARG A 842 -20.67 -20.29 -12.21
CA ARG A 842 -21.75 -19.91 -11.26
C ARG A 842 -21.34 -18.97 -10.13
N ASN A 843 -20.07 -18.97 -9.74
CA ASN A 843 -19.54 -18.12 -8.65
C ASN A 843 -19.18 -16.69 -9.09
N LEU A 844 -19.38 -16.37 -10.38
CA LEU A 844 -19.01 -15.09 -10.99
C LEU A 844 -19.71 -13.92 -10.29
N GLU A 845 -18.93 -12.97 -9.76
CA GLU A 845 -19.43 -11.74 -9.15
C GLU A 845 -19.35 -10.54 -10.11
N VAL A 846 -18.41 -10.54 -11.06
CA VAL A 846 -18.21 -9.45 -12.04
C VAL A 846 -18.08 -9.98 -13.46
N LEU A 847 -18.93 -9.49 -14.37
CA LEU A 847 -18.91 -9.79 -15.80
C LEU A 847 -18.87 -8.50 -16.64
N ASP A 848 -17.80 -8.32 -17.41
CA ASP A 848 -17.68 -7.20 -18.34
C ASP A 848 -17.79 -7.66 -19.80
N LEU A 849 -18.82 -7.19 -20.50
CA LEU A 849 -19.10 -7.44 -21.92
C LEU A 849 -19.15 -6.12 -22.73
N THR A 850 -18.58 -5.04 -22.20
CA THR A 850 -18.54 -3.70 -22.82
C THR A 850 -17.94 -3.73 -24.23
N GLY A 851 -18.48 -2.99 -25.19
CA GLY A 851 -17.88 -2.86 -26.52
C GLY A 851 -17.97 -4.13 -27.38
N ASN A 852 -19.07 -4.87 -27.25
CA ASN A 852 -19.39 -6.04 -28.08
C ASN A 852 -20.48 -5.68 -29.13
N SER A 853 -21.10 -6.68 -29.77
CA SER A 853 -22.18 -6.49 -30.76
C SER A 853 -23.48 -7.20 -30.37
N ILE A 854 -23.75 -7.33 -29.06
CA ILE A 854 -24.95 -8.01 -28.53
C ILE A 854 -26.20 -7.22 -28.94
N ARG A 855 -27.17 -7.88 -29.61
CA ARG A 855 -28.42 -7.23 -30.07
C ARG A 855 -29.62 -7.41 -29.13
N LYS A 856 -29.75 -8.55 -28.43
CA LYS A 856 -30.86 -8.85 -27.51
C LYS A 856 -30.34 -9.54 -26.24
N ILE A 857 -30.96 -9.28 -25.10
CA ILE A 857 -30.73 -10.01 -23.84
C ILE A 857 -31.81 -11.10 -23.68
N THR A 858 -31.39 -12.33 -23.40
CA THR A 858 -32.26 -13.51 -23.20
C THR A 858 -32.02 -14.14 -21.82
N PRO A 859 -32.99 -14.89 -21.24
CA PRO A 859 -32.81 -15.49 -19.90
C PRO A 859 -31.93 -16.76 -19.88
N SER A 860 -31.81 -17.47 -21.01
CA SER A 860 -31.08 -18.75 -21.13
C SER A 860 -29.63 -18.71 -20.65
N PRO A 861 -28.80 -17.73 -21.04
CA PRO A 861 -27.37 -17.71 -20.72
C PRO A 861 -27.06 -17.27 -19.30
N LEU A 862 -27.94 -16.44 -18.73
CA LEU A 862 -27.73 -15.76 -17.44
C LEU A 862 -28.30 -16.55 -16.25
N ARG A 863 -29.07 -17.60 -16.51
CA ARG A 863 -29.70 -18.46 -15.50
C ARG A 863 -28.64 -19.21 -14.67
N GLY A 864 -28.63 -18.99 -13.36
CA GLY A 864 -27.71 -19.64 -12.43
C GLY A 864 -26.45 -18.82 -12.11
N LEU A 865 -26.36 -17.57 -12.57
CA LEU A 865 -25.35 -16.59 -12.13
C LEU A 865 -25.79 -15.87 -10.85
N ASP A 866 -26.20 -16.65 -9.85
CA ASP A 866 -26.93 -16.16 -8.68
C ASP A 866 -26.05 -15.32 -7.72
N TRP A 867 -24.73 -15.37 -7.93
CA TRP A 867 -23.70 -14.62 -7.20
C TRP A 867 -23.39 -13.22 -7.79
N LEU A 868 -23.82 -12.95 -9.04
CA LEU A 868 -23.41 -11.78 -9.83
C LEU A 868 -23.78 -10.47 -9.14
N VAL A 869 -22.78 -9.58 -9.01
CA VAL A 869 -22.86 -8.25 -8.36
C VAL A 869 -22.81 -7.13 -9.39
N GLU A 870 -21.96 -7.29 -10.41
CA GLU A 870 -21.72 -6.29 -11.46
C GLU A 870 -21.80 -6.91 -12.87
N LEU A 871 -22.64 -6.31 -13.73
CA LEU A 871 -22.79 -6.68 -15.14
C LEU A 871 -22.68 -5.42 -16.01
N LYS A 872 -21.64 -5.37 -16.86
CA LYS A 872 -21.44 -4.30 -17.84
C LYS A 872 -21.72 -4.80 -19.25
N LEU A 873 -22.56 -4.06 -19.96
CA LEU A 873 -23.01 -4.30 -21.33
C LEU A 873 -22.95 -3.00 -22.15
N ASP A 874 -22.11 -2.04 -21.73
CA ASP A 874 -21.98 -0.73 -22.36
C ASP A 874 -21.48 -0.84 -23.81
N ASN A 875 -21.75 0.17 -24.64
CA ASN A 875 -21.25 0.27 -26.02
C ASN A 875 -21.55 -0.98 -26.88
N ASN A 876 -22.76 -1.54 -26.74
CA ASN A 876 -23.25 -2.70 -27.51
C ASN A 876 -24.33 -2.27 -28.52
N LYS A 877 -25.14 -3.20 -29.03
CA LYS A 877 -26.25 -2.93 -29.98
C LYS A 877 -27.60 -3.40 -29.43
N ILE A 878 -27.78 -3.36 -28.11
CA ILE A 878 -28.95 -3.91 -27.43
C ILE A 878 -30.16 -3.06 -27.77
N CYS A 879 -31.09 -3.62 -28.55
CA CYS A 879 -32.35 -2.99 -28.97
C CYS A 879 -33.55 -3.50 -28.16
N GLY A 880 -33.46 -4.65 -27.50
CA GLY A 880 -34.54 -5.20 -26.69
C GLY A 880 -34.11 -6.30 -25.72
N ILE A 881 -34.97 -6.56 -24.73
CA ILE A 881 -34.76 -7.56 -23.68
C ILE A 881 -35.98 -8.49 -23.65
N GLN A 882 -35.75 -9.81 -23.65
CA GLN A 882 -36.83 -10.81 -23.70
C GLN A 882 -37.03 -11.49 -22.34
N GLY A 883 -38.26 -11.47 -21.84
CA GLY A 883 -38.63 -12.07 -20.55
C GLY A 883 -38.03 -11.36 -19.34
N GLU A 884 -37.77 -12.11 -18.26
CA GLU A 884 -37.18 -11.61 -17.01
C GLU A 884 -35.77 -12.21 -16.80
N PRO A 885 -34.74 -11.82 -17.60
CA PRO A 885 -33.40 -12.42 -17.53
C PRO A 885 -32.67 -12.16 -16.21
N PHE A 886 -33.09 -11.14 -15.46
CA PHE A 886 -32.53 -10.75 -14.17
C PHE A 886 -33.33 -11.32 -12.97
N ALA A 887 -34.28 -12.24 -13.19
CA ALA A 887 -35.08 -12.82 -12.12
C ALA A 887 -34.25 -13.63 -11.10
N THR A 888 -33.17 -14.29 -11.56
CA THR A 888 -32.31 -15.14 -10.72
C THR A 888 -31.05 -14.43 -10.20
N MET A 889 -30.99 -13.09 -10.22
CA MET A 889 -29.80 -12.35 -9.78
C MET A 889 -30.04 -11.60 -8.45
N PRO A 890 -30.08 -12.29 -7.29
CA PRO A 890 -30.39 -11.70 -5.98
C PRO A 890 -29.31 -10.77 -5.41
N ARG A 891 -28.13 -10.73 -6.05
CA ARG A 891 -26.95 -9.95 -5.61
C ARG A 891 -26.57 -8.81 -6.55
N LEU A 892 -27.25 -8.65 -7.69
CA LEU A 892 -26.88 -7.65 -8.69
C LEU A 892 -27.10 -6.25 -8.13
N ARG A 893 -26.02 -5.46 -8.06
CA ARG A 893 -26.00 -4.07 -7.58
C ARG A 893 -25.65 -3.08 -8.68
N VAL A 894 -24.89 -3.49 -9.69
CA VAL A 894 -24.50 -2.67 -10.84
C VAL A 894 -24.93 -3.35 -12.14
N LEU A 895 -25.78 -2.68 -12.91
CA LEU A 895 -26.16 -3.06 -14.26
C LEU A 895 -26.00 -1.84 -15.18
N SER A 896 -24.98 -1.87 -16.04
CA SER A 896 -24.69 -0.78 -16.98
C SER A 896 -24.91 -1.25 -18.41
N MET A 897 -25.71 -0.49 -19.16
CA MET A 897 -26.09 -0.73 -20.57
C MET A 897 -26.01 0.58 -21.38
N ARG A 898 -25.06 1.45 -21.06
CA ARG A 898 -24.85 2.74 -21.74
C ARG A 898 -24.54 2.57 -23.23
N ASN A 899 -24.82 3.59 -24.03
CA ASN A 899 -24.52 3.66 -25.46
C ASN A 899 -25.00 2.41 -26.23
N ASN A 900 -26.26 2.03 -26.00
CA ASN A 900 -26.95 0.94 -26.68
C ASN A 900 -28.10 1.49 -27.55
N GLN A 901 -29.00 0.61 -28.04
CA GLN A 901 -30.06 0.94 -28.98
C GLN A 901 -31.48 0.81 -28.37
N MET A 902 -31.60 0.86 -27.05
CA MET A 902 -32.89 0.71 -26.37
C MET A 902 -33.75 1.97 -26.51
N SER A 903 -35.00 1.81 -26.95
CA SER A 903 -36.01 2.88 -26.96
C SER A 903 -36.72 3.05 -25.62
N ARG A 904 -36.80 1.98 -24.80
CA ARG A 904 -37.58 1.93 -23.55
C ARG A 904 -37.05 0.91 -22.55
N VAL A 905 -37.33 1.15 -21.26
CA VAL A 905 -36.90 0.33 -20.13
C VAL A 905 -38.14 -0.02 -19.28
N PRO A 906 -38.92 -1.06 -19.62
CA PRO A 906 -40.25 -1.31 -19.02
C PRO A 906 -40.16 -1.99 -17.64
N GLU A 907 -41.01 -1.58 -16.69
CA GLU A 907 -40.97 -2.01 -15.27
C GLU A 907 -40.91 -3.54 -15.04
N PRO A 908 -41.66 -4.41 -15.75
CA PRO A 908 -41.66 -5.85 -15.48
C PRO A 908 -40.26 -6.49 -15.52
N ILE A 909 -39.44 -6.11 -16.50
CA ILE A 909 -38.11 -6.71 -16.76
C ILE A 909 -37.14 -6.44 -15.60
N PHE A 910 -37.30 -5.31 -14.90
CA PHE A 910 -36.41 -4.85 -13.83
C PHE A 910 -37.04 -4.98 -12.42
N ARG A 911 -38.26 -5.53 -12.34
CA ARG A 911 -39.02 -5.67 -11.09
C ARG A 911 -38.27 -6.47 -10.01
N SER A 912 -37.52 -7.51 -10.40
CA SER A 912 -36.70 -8.33 -9.48
C SER A 912 -35.50 -7.59 -8.90
N LEU A 913 -34.98 -6.60 -9.64
CA LEU A 913 -33.77 -5.84 -9.31
C LEU A 913 -34.06 -4.60 -8.44
N ARG A 914 -35.26 -4.00 -8.56
CA ARG A 914 -35.63 -2.71 -7.96
C ARG A 914 -35.35 -2.59 -6.45
N THR A 915 -35.27 -3.70 -5.70
CA THR A 915 -35.00 -3.70 -4.24
C THR A 915 -33.52 -3.73 -3.84
N ASN A 916 -32.60 -4.09 -4.75
CA ASN A 916 -31.18 -4.29 -4.45
C ASN A 916 -30.23 -3.57 -5.42
N ILE A 917 -30.70 -3.20 -6.61
CA ILE A 917 -29.89 -2.48 -7.61
C ILE A 917 -29.51 -1.09 -7.05
N ALA A 918 -28.22 -0.77 -7.08
CA ALA A 918 -27.67 0.51 -6.64
C ALA A 918 -27.38 1.41 -7.85
N ILE A 919 -26.89 0.83 -8.95
CA ILE A 919 -26.66 1.51 -10.22
C ILE A 919 -27.37 0.71 -11.32
N LEU A 920 -28.43 1.30 -11.87
CA LEU A 920 -28.98 0.92 -13.18
C LEU A 920 -28.70 2.07 -14.13
N ASP A 921 -27.85 1.83 -15.13
CA ASP A 921 -27.41 2.86 -16.07
C ASP A 921 -27.72 2.47 -17.52
N VAL A 922 -28.26 3.44 -18.25
CA VAL A 922 -28.74 3.32 -19.63
C VAL A 922 -28.49 4.60 -20.44
N ASP A 923 -27.52 5.45 -20.04
CA ASP A 923 -27.28 6.70 -20.79
C ASP A 923 -26.90 6.46 -22.26
N GLY A 924 -27.06 7.49 -23.10
CA GLY A 924 -26.71 7.41 -24.53
C GLY A 924 -27.56 6.43 -25.35
N ASN A 925 -28.59 5.83 -24.76
CA ASN A 925 -29.62 5.08 -25.49
C ASN A 925 -30.66 6.05 -26.10
N PRO A 926 -31.30 5.71 -27.24
CA PRO A 926 -32.30 6.54 -27.90
C PRO A 926 -33.68 6.48 -27.20
N LEU A 927 -33.71 6.80 -25.90
CA LEU A 927 -34.87 6.59 -25.02
C LEU A 927 -36.06 7.51 -25.35
N ASP A 928 -37.16 6.91 -25.80
CA ASP A 928 -38.45 7.56 -26.00
C ASP A 928 -39.18 7.67 -24.64
N CYS A 929 -38.73 8.65 -23.83
CA CYS A 929 -39.22 8.94 -22.48
C CYS A 929 -40.74 9.18 -22.44
N SER A 930 -41.46 8.12 -22.07
CA SER A 930 -42.91 8.01 -22.08
C SER A 930 -43.42 7.39 -20.77
N CYS A 931 -44.71 7.11 -20.68
CA CYS A 931 -45.34 6.53 -19.48
C CYS A 931 -44.68 5.23 -18.99
N ASP A 932 -44.10 4.43 -19.90
CA ASP A 932 -43.36 3.20 -19.59
C ASP A 932 -42.12 3.44 -18.69
N MET A 933 -41.56 4.66 -18.71
CA MET A 933 -40.33 5.04 -17.98
C MET A 933 -40.59 5.63 -16.58
N LEU A 934 -41.85 5.87 -16.19
CA LEU A 934 -42.19 6.53 -14.91
C LEU A 934 -41.63 5.81 -13.68
N TRP A 935 -41.53 4.47 -13.71
CA TRP A 935 -40.99 3.70 -12.59
C TRP A 935 -39.50 3.98 -12.36
N TYR A 936 -38.74 4.18 -13.43
CA TYR A 936 -37.29 4.41 -13.40
C TYR A 936 -36.99 5.88 -13.03
N MET A 937 -37.80 6.82 -13.53
CA MET A 937 -37.80 8.21 -13.06
C MET A 937 -38.04 8.27 -11.54
N ALA A 938 -39.05 7.56 -11.03
CA ALA A 938 -39.32 7.46 -9.59
C ALA A 938 -38.16 6.79 -8.83
N TRP A 939 -37.60 5.70 -9.35
CA TRP A 939 -36.44 5.02 -8.74
C TRP A 939 -35.19 5.91 -8.68
N LEU A 940 -34.92 6.76 -9.69
CA LEU A 940 -33.83 7.74 -9.67
C LEU A 940 -34.04 8.83 -8.59
N GLN A 941 -35.29 9.26 -8.38
CA GLN A 941 -35.64 10.18 -7.29
C GLN A 941 -35.56 9.52 -5.90
N GLU A 942 -35.93 8.23 -5.81
CA GLU A 942 -35.85 7.42 -4.58
C GLU A 942 -34.40 7.11 -4.18
N SER A 943 -33.54 6.75 -5.14
CA SER A 943 -32.18 6.23 -4.89
C SER A 943 -31.13 7.27 -4.53
N ARG A 944 -31.36 8.56 -4.84
CA ARG A 944 -30.42 9.67 -4.60
C ARG A 944 -29.02 9.44 -5.19
N SER A 945 -28.94 8.79 -6.35
CA SER A 945 -27.66 8.56 -7.03
C SER A 945 -26.91 9.86 -7.32
N LEU A 946 -25.58 9.82 -7.28
CA LEU A 946 -24.72 10.91 -7.78
C LEU A 946 -24.85 11.08 -9.31
N TYR A 947 -25.32 10.04 -10.00
CA TYR A 947 -25.58 10.06 -11.44
C TYR A 947 -26.97 10.63 -11.76
N PRO A 948 -27.09 11.66 -12.64
CA PRO A 948 -28.34 12.42 -12.86
C PRO A 948 -29.44 11.69 -13.67
N GLY A 949 -29.28 10.39 -13.94
CA GLY A 949 -30.17 9.64 -14.83
C GLY A 949 -29.87 9.90 -16.33
N PRO A 950 -30.42 9.06 -17.22
CA PRO A 950 -30.10 9.13 -18.64
C PRO A 950 -30.78 10.31 -19.33
N ARG A 951 -30.31 10.61 -20.54
CA ARG A 951 -31.01 11.50 -21.46
C ARG A 951 -32.08 10.79 -22.26
N CYS A 952 -33.17 11.52 -22.48
CA CYS A 952 -34.21 11.21 -23.44
C CYS A 952 -33.71 11.52 -24.87
N ARG A 953 -34.39 10.96 -25.87
CA ARG A 953 -34.10 11.18 -27.31
C ARG A 953 -34.15 12.66 -27.75
N ASP A 954 -34.82 13.52 -26.98
CA ASP A 954 -34.87 14.98 -27.20
C ASP A 954 -33.79 15.77 -26.42
N GLY A 955 -32.84 15.07 -25.78
CA GLY A 955 -31.69 15.62 -25.05
C GLY A 955 -31.95 16.01 -23.59
N LYS A 956 -33.21 16.06 -23.14
CA LYS A 956 -33.57 16.34 -21.73
C LYS A 956 -33.18 15.19 -20.82
N MET A 957 -32.96 15.46 -19.53
CA MET A 957 -32.78 14.38 -18.55
C MET A 957 -34.14 13.75 -18.19
N LEU A 958 -34.17 12.44 -17.94
CA LEU A 958 -35.38 11.75 -17.50
C LEU A 958 -35.97 12.34 -16.20
N LEU A 959 -35.12 12.90 -15.32
CA LEU A 959 -35.55 13.57 -14.09
C LEU A 959 -36.31 14.90 -14.31
N ASP A 960 -36.13 15.58 -15.46
CA ASP A 960 -36.80 16.85 -15.79
C ASP A 960 -38.25 16.65 -16.31
N MET A 961 -38.66 15.39 -16.50
CA MET A 961 -39.89 15.00 -17.17
C MET A 961 -41.14 15.37 -16.36
N ARG A 962 -41.99 16.26 -16.90
CA ARG A 962 -43.21 16.75 -16.23
C ARG A 962 -44.44 15.87 -16.49
N LEU A 963 -44.31 14.56 -16.26
CA LEU A 963 -45.40 13.59 -16.42
C LEU A 963 -45.69 12.86 -15.11
N SER A 964 -46.94 12.86 -14.69
CA SER A 964 -47.42 12.20 -13.49
C SER A 964 -48.15 10.88 -13.80
N ARG A 965 -48.30 10.04 -12.77
CA ARG A 965 -49.05 8.77 -12.88
C ARG A 965 -50.52 8.98 -13.27
N THR A 966 -51.09 10.16 -12.99
CA THR A 966 -52.45 10.56 -13.38
C THR A 966 -52.55 10.95 -14.86
N ASP A 967 -51.55 11.64 -15.41
CA ASP A 967 -51.55 12.04 -16.84
C ASP A 967 -51.54 10.79 -17.73
N CYS A 968 -50.68 9.82 -17.39
CA CYS A 968 -50.56 8.54 -18.08
C CYS A 968 -51.79 7.63 -17.97
N GLN A 969 -52.67 7.84 -16.98
CA GLN A 969 -53.97 7.14 -16.92
C GLN A 969 -55.03 7.76 -17.82
N SER A 970 -54.87 9.01 -18.27
CA SER A 970 -55.86 9.69 -19.10
C SER A 970 -55.76 9.36 -20.60
N GLY A 971 -54.58 8.94 -21.09
CA GLY A 971 -54.33 8.64 -22.51
C GLY A 971 -55.07 7.42 -23.07
N ALA A 972 -55.51 6.48 -22.23
CA ALA A 972 -56.09 5.20 -22.65
C ALA A 972 -57.57 5.28 -23.13
N ARG A 973 -58.05 6.45 -23.57
CA ARG A 973 -59.47 6.70 -23.90
C ARG A 973 -59.76 7.23 -25.30
N THR A 974 -58.77 7.32 -26.19
CA THR A 974 -58.97 7.80 -27.57
C THR A 974 -58.36 6.86 -28.62
N ALA A 975 -59.10 5.79 -28.93
CA ALA A 975 -58.96 5.01 -30.16
C ALA A 975 -60.36 4.72 -30.72
N PRO A 976 -60.63 4.96 -32.03
CA PRO A 976 -61.95 4.69 -32.62
C PRO A 976 -62.21 3.19 -32.78
N SER A 977 -63.49 2.81 -32.73
CA SER A 977 -63.96 1.42 -32.75
C SER A 977 -63.68 0.68 -34.06
N GLY A 978 -63.15 -0.55 -33.99
CA GLY A 978 -62.93 -1.43 -35.14
C GLY A 978 -62.89 -2.92 -34.78
N HIS A 979 -64.06 -3.58 -34.88
CA HIS A 979 -64.29 -5.04 -34.79
C HIS A 979 -64.03 -5.75 -33.45
N GLN A 980 -64.44 -7.03 -33.39
CA GLN A 980 -64.80 -7.80 -32.20
C GLN A 980 -64.02 -9.14 -32.14
N GLY A 981 -63.94 -9.75 -30.95
CA GLY A 981 -63.68 -11.19 -30.77
C GLY A 981 -62.34 -11.55 -30.13
N ASP A 982 -62.26 -11.56 -28.81
CA ASP A 982 -62.37 -12.81 -28.02
C ASP A 982 -62.13 -12.57 -26.52
N HIS A 983 -62.75 -13.40 -25.67
CA HIS A 983 -62.46 -13.45 -24.24
C HIS A 983 -61.31 -14.44 -23.96
N PRO A 984 -60.32 -14.09 -23.12
CA PRO A 984 -59.27 -15.04 -22.75
C PRO A 984 -59.84 -16.15 -21.84
N LEU A 985 -59.62 -17.40 -22.23
CA LEU A 985 -59.96 -18.57 -21.43
C LEU A 985 -58.91 -18.78 -20.32
N THR A 986 -59.37 -18.88 -19.07
CA THR A 986 -58.57 -19.31 -17.92
C THR A 986 -58.63 -20.82 -17.74
N ASN A 987 -57.55 -21.44 -17.28
CA ASN A 987 -57.58 -22.80 -16.71
C ASN A 987 -57.70 -22.73 -15.17
N ASP A 988 -57.84 -23.90 -14.51
CA ASP A 988 -58.10 -24.02 -13.07
C ASP A 988 -56.94 -23.57 -12.14
N HIS A 989 -55.88 -22.93 -12.67
CA HIS A 989 -54.81 -22.31 -11.89
C HIS A 989 -54.71 -20.78 -12.06
N GLY A 990 -55.55 -20.17 -12.92
CA GLY A 990 -55.77 -18.72 -12.94
C GLY A 990 -54.73 -17.88 -13.67
N ASP A 991 -53.76 -18.51 -14.35
CA ASP A 991 -52.76 -17.79 -15.15
C ASP A 991 -53.38 -17.13 -16.39
N VAL A 992 -53.11 -15.83 -16.58
CA VAL A 992 -53.55 -15.06 -17.74
C VAL A 992 -52.49 -15.11 -18.84
N PHE A 993 -52.77 -15.82 -19.93
CA PHE A 993 -51.94 -15.81 -21.13
C PHE A 993 -51.98 -14.44 -21.84
N VAL A 994 -51.16 -13.51 -21.39
CA VAL A 994 -50.73 -12.39 -22.23
C VAL A 994 -49.84 -12.95 -23.33
N ARG A 995 -50.34 -12.97 -24.57
CA ARG A 995 -49.47 -13.15 -25.73
C ARG A 995 -48.46 -12.01 -25.76
N ALA A 996 -47.19 -12.32 -25.46
CA ALA A 996 -46.10 -11.47 -25.90
C ALA A 996 -46.17 -11.42 -27.43
N LEU A 997 -46.49 -10.23 -27.97
CA LEU A 997 -46.43 -10.00 -29.40
C LEU A 997 -44.95 -9.88 -29.77
N ASP A 998 -44.48 -10.75 -30.67
CA ASP A 998 -43.17 -10.61 -31.32
C ASP A 998 -43.16 -9.39 -32.25
N TYR A 999 -43.11 -8.20 -31.66
CA TYR A 999 -42.61 -7.02 -32.33
C TYR A 999 -41.09 -7.11 -32.36
N ASP A 1000 -40.52 -7.25 -33.55
CA ASP A 1000 -39.07 -7.22 -33.72
C ASP A 1000 -38.57 -5.76 -33.68
N GLU A 1001 -38.59 -5.15 -32.49
CA GLU A 1001 -38.29 -3.72 -32.23
C GLU A 1001 -36.88 -3.27 -32.68
N CYS A 1002 -36.03 -4.21 -33.10
CA CYS A 1002 -34.72 -3.95 -33.70
C CYS A 1002 -34.78 -3.50 -35.18
N ALA A 1003 -35.97 -3.44 -35.80
CA ALA A 1003 -36.16 -3.08 -37.20
C ALA A 1003 -36.06 -1.56 -37.47
N GLY A 1004 -34.89 -0.97 -37.22
CA GLY A 1004 -34.57 0.44 -37.47
C GLY A 1004 -33.44 0.63 -38.50
N SER A 1005 -33.80 0.78 -39.77
CA SER A 1005 -32.93 1.11 -40.92
C SER A 1005 -31.66 0.26 -41.14
N GLU A 1006 -31.82 -0.89 -41.80
CA GLU A 1006 -30.79 -1.45 -42.71
C GLU A 1006 -31.48 -1.72 -44.07
N ASN A 1007 -31.04 -1.06 -45.15
CA ASN A 1007 -31.50 -1.38 -46.51
C ASN A 1007 -30.78 -2.64 -47.00
N TYR A 1008 -31.54 -3.67 -47.41
CA TYR A 1008 -30.97 -4.88 -47.99
C TYR A 1008 -30.66 -4.70 -49.47
N GLU A 1009 -29.37 -4.57 -49.82
CA GLU A 1009 -28.88 -4.97 -51.15
C GLU A 1009 -28.37 -6.42 -51.09
N LEU A 1010 -28.97 -7.29 -51.90
CA LEU A 1010 -28.59 -8.71 -52.02
C LEU A 1010 -27.68 -8.92 -53.23
N PRO A 1011 -26.48 -9.51 -53.06
CA PRO A 1011 -25.75 -10.12 -54.16
C PRO A 1011 -26.53 -11.34 -54.71
N PRO A 1012 -26.60 -11.56 -56.02
CA PRO A 1012 -27.36 -12.67 -56.59
C PRO A 1012 -26.65 -14.02 -56.40
N GLY A 1013 -27.32 -14.95 -55.70
CA GLY A 1013 -26.95 -16.37 -55.68
C GLY A 1013 -27.58 -17.15 -56.84
N PRO A 1014 -26.94 -18.21 -57.39
CA PRO A 1014 -27.51 -19.00 -58.48
C PRO A 1014 -28.73 -19.83 -58.06
N THR A 1015 -29.65 -20.05 -59.00
CA THR A 1015 -30.89 -20.84 -58.80
C THR A 1015 -30.64 -22.35 -58.72
N PRO A 1016 -31.18 -23.07 -57.71
CA PRO A 1016 -31.28 -24.52 -57.73
C PRO A 1016 -32.59 -25.00 -58.41
N PRO A 1017 -32.61 -26.20 -59.03
CA PRO A 1017 -33.83 -26.84 -59.52
C PRO A 1017 -34.60 -27.57 -58.39
N PHE A 1018 -35.90 -27.77 -58.61
CA PHE A 1018 -36.83 -28.47 -57.70
C PHE A 1018 -36.59 -29.99 -57.68
N HIS A 1019 -36.79 -30.65 -56.53
CA HIS A 1019 -38.03 -31.43 -56.29
C HIS A 1019 -38.18 -31.87 -54.81
N ALA A 1020 -39.28 -32.53 -54.47
CA ALA A 1020 -39.77 -32.72 -53.10
C ALA A 1020 -39.62 -34.17 -52.59
N GLY A 1021 -39.55 -34.35 -51.27
CA GLY A 1021 -39.62 -35.68 -50.63
C GLY A 1021 -39.24 -35.70 -49.14
N SER A 1022 -40.23 -35.62 -48.27
CA SER A 1022 -40.18 -36.21 -46.91
C SER A 1022 -40.40 -37.73 -47.04
N PRO A 1023 -39.82 -38.63 -46.20
CA PRO A 1023 -40.06 -38.59 -44.75
C PRO A 1023 -39.01 -39.19 -43.78
N SER A 1024 -39.31 -39.03 -42.47
CA SER A 1024 -39.02 -39.93 -41.33
C SER A 1024 -37.57 -40.11 -40.82
N PRO A 1025 -37.38 -40.41 -39.51
CA PRO A 1025 -36.07 -40.54 -38.87
C PRO A 1025 -35.61 -42.01 -38.74
N GLY A 1026 -34.29 -42.20 -38.55
CA GLY A 1026 -33.69 -43.46 -38.17
C GLY A 1026 -32.22 -43.31 -37.74
N ASP A 1027 -31.94 -43.83 -36.55
CA ASP A 1027 -30.70 -44.39 -35.97
C ASP A 1027 -29.34 -44.23 -36.70
N SER A 1028 -28.32 -43.89 -35.86
CA SER A 1028 -26.95 -44.47 -35.89
C SER A 1028 -26.06 -44.17 -37.13
N ASP A 1029 -24.75 -44.49 -37.19
CA ASP A 1029 -23.75 -44.86 -36.17
C ASP A 1029 -22.30 -44.54 -36.65
N TYR A 1030 -21.31 -44.74 -35.78
CA TYR A 1030 -19.88 -45.05 -36.04
C TYR A 1030 -19.06 -44.44 -37.23
N PHE A 1031 -18.03 -43.68 -36.83
CA PHE A 1031 -16.60 -43.84 -37.18
C PHE A 1031 -16.02 -43.59 -38.60
N TYR A 1032 -15.07 -42.63 -38.61
CA TYR A 1032 -13.70 -42.71 -39.14
C TYR A 1032 -13.39 -42.73 -40.66
N ASP A 1033 -12.38 -41.91 -40.97
CA ASP A 1033 -11.17 -42.19 -41.74
C ASP A 1033 -10.94 -41.73 -43.22
N GLN A 1034 -9.76 -41.11 -43.35
CA GLN A 1034 -8.73 -41.30 -44.39
C GLN A 1034 -8.75 -40.54 -45.75
N TYR A 1035 -7.81 -39.59 -45.81
CA TYR A 1035 -6.64 -39.55 -46.73
C TYR A 1035 -6.66 -38.79 -48.07
N VAL A 1036 -5.59 -38.00 -48.25
CA VAL A 1036 -4.94 -37.44 -49.47
C VAL A 1036 -5.79 -36.58 -50.45
N ASP A 1037 -5.22 -35.68 -51.28
CA ASP A 1037 -3.79 -35.40 -51.54
C ASP A 1037 -3.49 -33.90 -51.80
N TYR A 1038 -2.20 -33.56 -51.74
CA TYR A 1038 -1.58 -32.35 -52.35
C TYR A 1038 -1.06 -32.72 -53.78
N PRO A 1039 -0.37 -31.85 -54.57
CA PRO A 1039 -0.08 -30.42 -54.43
C PRO A 1039 -0.37 -29.59 -55.73
N ASN A 1040 -0.03 -28.28 -55.68
CA ASN A 1040 0.79 -27.53 -56.66
C ASN A 1040 0.33 -26.10 -57.01
N ALA A 1041 0.99 -25.14 -56.37
CA ALA A 1041 1.64 -23.95 -56.95
C ALA A 1041 1.40 -23.57 -58.42
N LEU A 1042 1.24 -22.25 -58.68
CA LEU A 1042 2.31 -21.38 -59.23
C LEU A 1042 1.89 -19.89 -59.41
N ASN A 1043 2.86 -18.99 -59.15
CA ASN A 1043 3.15 -17.67 -59.77
C ASN A 1043 2.05 -16.57 -59.87
N ASP A 1044 2.19 -15.40 -59.22
CA ASP A 1044 3.17 -14.28 -59.39
C ASP A 1044 2.54 -13.07 -60.15
N THR A 1045 3.15 -11.89 -59.98
CA THR A 1045 2.94 -10.59 -60.68
C THR A 1045 1.71 -9.74 -60.31
N ARG A 1046 1.77 -8.40 -60.28
CA ARG A 1046 2.82 -7.40 -59.90
C ARG A 1046 2.25 -5.96 -60.00
N LEU A 1047 2.71 -5.03 -59.14
CA LEU A 1047 2.79 -3.55 -59.38
C LEU A 1047 1.44 -2.78 -59.54
N ALA A 1048 1.32 -1.46 -59.28
CA ALA A 1048 2.20 -0.47 -58.64
C ALA A 1048 1.45 0.78 -58.08
N ASN A 1049 2.07 1.42 -57.07
CA ASN A 1049 2.17 2.86 -56.74
C ASN A 1049 1.04 3.89 -57.04
N GLY A 1050 0.73 4.72 -56.02
CA GLY A 1050 0.11 6.06 -56.15
C GLY A 1050 0.36 6.93 -54.90
N GLN A 1051 0.51 8.25 -55.06
CA GLN A 1051 0.83 9.24 -53.99
C GLN A 1051 0.23 10.64 -54.35
N ARG A 1052 0.26 11.74 -53.57
CA ARG A 1052 0.90 12.13 -52.27
C ARG A 1052 0.15 13.37 -51.69
N PHE A 1053 0.74 14.03 -50.67
CA PHE A 1053 0.47 15.41 -50.18
C PHE A 1053 -0.73 15.61 -49.22
N ASN A 1054 -0.78 16.64 -48.34
CA ASN A 1054 0.22 17.23 -47.40
C ASN A 1054 -0.41 18.41 -46.60
N ASN A 1055 -0.12 18.51 -45.28
CA ASN A 1055 -0.02 19.72 -44.41
C ASN A 1055 -1.26 20.69 -44.33
N THR A 1056 -1.49 21.53 -43.30
CA THR A 1056 -0.63 22.32 -42.37
C THR A 1056 -1.31 22.60 -41.00
N THR A 1057 -0.54 23.11 -40.01
CA THR A 1057 -1.00 23.66 -38.69
C THR A 1057 -1.06 25.22 -38.74
N PRO A 1058 -0.69 26.14 -37.77
CA PRO A 1058 0.17 26.08 -36.55
C PRO A 1058 -0.25 26.93 -35.30
N PHE A 1059 0.61 26.94 -34.24
CA PHE A 1059 0.80 27.88 -33.10
C PHE A 1059 -0.19 28.00 -31.90
N ALA A 1060 0.20 28.41 -30.67
CA ALA A 1060 1.37 28.11 -29.79
C ALA A 1060 1.40 28.90 -28.43
N GLN A 1061 2.04 28.32 -27.39
CA GLN A 1061 2.96 28.95 -26.38
C GLN A 1061 2.44 30.00 -25.33
N ASP A 1062 2.96 30.14 -24.08
CA ASP A 1062 3.90 29.36 -23.21
C ASP A 1062 3.83 29.83 -21.71
N PRO A 1063 4.86 29.74 -20.82
CA PRO A 1063 5.16 28.65 -19.86
C PRO A 1063 5.09 29.00 -18.34
N GLN A 1064 5.14 27.99 -17.44
CA GLN A 1064 6.20 27.88 -16.40
C GLN A 1064 6.22 26.57 -15.57
N GLN A 1065 7.45 26.14 -15.23
CA GLN A 1065 7.89 25.25 -14.14
C GLN A 1065 7.28 23.83 -13.97
N ASP A 1066 8.14 22.80 -14.09
CA ASP A 1066 7.99 21.51 -13.39
C ASP A 1066 9.37 20.99 -12.91
N ARG A 1067 9.38 20.26 -11.79
CA ARG A 1067 10.56 19.68 -11.10
C ARG A 1067 10.08 18.45 -10.31
N ARG A 1068 10.26 17.23 -10.84
CA ARG A 1068 9.97 15.98 -10.11
C ARG A 1068 10.99 14.87 -10.38
N ASN A 1069 11.04 13.94 -9.44
CA ASN A 1069 12.13 12.97 -9.27
C ASN A 1069 11.95 11.71 -10.14
N TYR A 1070 13.07 11.09 -10.51
CA TYR A 1070 13.10 9.76 -11.10
C TYR A 1070 13.13 8.70 -9.99
N THR A 1071 12.45 7.57 -10.20
CA THR A 1071 12.63 6.37 -9.35
C THR A 1071 13.99 5.75 -9.63
N THR A 1072 14.89 5.89 -8.67
CA THR A 1072 16.26 5.39 -8.75
C THR A 1072 16.37 4.08 -7.99
N ASN A 1073 16.67 2.98 -8.69
CA ASN A 1073 17.27 1.78 -8.08
C ASN A 1073 18.74 2.09 -7.73
N PHE A 1074 18.91 3.03 -6.78
CA PHE A 1074 20.10 3.06 -5.95
C PHE A 1074 20.16 1.79 -5.12
N VAL A 1075 21.36 1.36 -4.75
CA VAL A 1075 21.49 0.46 -3.61
C VAL A 1075 21.04 1.24 -2.39
N ASP A 1076 19.87 0.95 -1.82
CA ASP A 1076 19.42 1.60 -0.59
C ASP A 1076 20.32 1.14 0.56
N PHE A 1077 21.28 2.00 0.91
CA PHE A 1077 22.27 1.80 1.96
C PHE A 1077 21.63 1.47 3.33
N ASN A 1078 20.36 1.79 3.55
CA ASN A 1078 19.62 1.48 4.79
C ASN A 1078 18.83 0.16 4.74
N ASN A 1079 18.45 -0.36 3.56
CA ASN A 1079 17.47 -1.46 3.41
C ASN A 1079 18.06 -2.82 3.00
N ASN A 1080 19.37 -2.93 2.77
CA ASN A 1080 19.99 -4.20 2.38
C ASN A 1080 19.73 -5.32 3.40
N LYS A 1081 19.21 -6.47 2.94
CA LYS A 1081 18.92 -7.70 3.73
C LYS A 1081 20.15 -8.29 4.46
N PHE A 1082 21.34 -7.75 4.21
CA PHE A 1082 22.62 -8.17 4.80
C PHE A 1082 22.75 -8.03 6.33
N ASN A 1083 21.83 -7.34 7.01
CA ASN A 1083 21.80 -7.30 8.47
C ASN A 1083 21.41 -8.65 9.14
N GLN A 1084 20.95 -9.67 8.39
CA GLN A 1084 20.46 -10.93 8.97
C GLN A 1084 21.40 -12.15 8.89
N PHE A 1085 22.51 -12.10 8.12
CA PHE A 1085 23.35 -13.29 7.93
C PHE A 1085 24.71 -13.25 8.66
N GLN A 1086 24.74 -14.00 9.77
CA GLN A 1086 25.90 -14.61 10.44
C GLN A 1086 27.01 -13.69 11.01
N ARG A 1087 26.94 -13.47 12.33
CA ARG A 1087 28.12 -13.12 13.17
C ARG A 1087 28.88 -14.38 13.59
N PRO A 1088 30.22 -14.36 13.70
CA PRO A 1088 30.98 -15.33 14.49
C PRO A 1088 30.63 -15.25 15.99
N PRO A 1089 30.85 -16.33 16.78
CA PRO A 1089 30.35 -16.42 18.15
C PRO A 1089 31.29 -15.86 19.23
N GLY A 1090 30.70 -15.21 20.26
CA GLY A 1090 31.29 -15.08 21.60
C GLY A 1090 31.70 -13.68 22.05
N GLY A 1091 31.18 -13.23 23.21
CA GLY A 1091 31.57 -11.99 23.90
C GLY A 1091 30.48 -10.91 23.90
N ALA A 1092 29.96 -10.56 25.08
CA ALA A 1092 28.79 -9.70 25.23
C ALA A 1092 29.06 -8.38 25.97
N PRO A 1093 28.76 -7.22 25.37
CA PRO A 1093 28.42 -5.97 26.05
C PRO A 1093 26.93 -5.94 26.49
N PRO A 1094 26.52 -5.02 27.38
CA PRO A 1094 25.16 -4.99 27.93
C PRO A 1094 24.11 -4.42 26.96
N PRO A 1095 22.81 -4.75 27.14
CA PRO A 1095 21.73 -4.31 26.25
C PRO A 1095 21.30 -2.85 26.48
N PRO A 1096 21.00 -2.08 25.41
CA PRO A 1096 20.15 -0.89 25.47
C PRO A 1096 18.68 -1.22 25.86
N PRO A 1097 17.86 -0.22 26.24
CA PRO A 1097 16.47 -0.45 26.62
C PRO A 1097 15.59 -0.87 25.42
N LEU A 1098 14.59 -1.72 25.69
CA LEU A 1098 13.62 -2.20 24.71
C LEU A 1098 12.47 -1.21 24.50
N SER A 1099 12.21 -0.84 23.25
CA SER A 1099 10.91 -0.32 22.81
C SER A 1099 9.94 -1.49 22.59
N PRO A 1100 8.68 -1.44 23.08
CA PRO A 1100 7.71 -2.51 22.88
C PRO A 1100 6.96 -2.35 21.54
N GLY A 1101 7.26 -3.21 20.56
CA GLY A 1101 6.55 -3.30 19.28
C GLY A 1101 7.04 -4.49 18.44
N ASP A 1102 6.14 -5.02 17.61
CA ASP A 1102 6.36 -5.91 16.46
C ASP A 1102 7.20 -7.19 16.65
N GLN A 1103 6.55 -8.22 17.20
CA GLN A 1103 6.65 -9.59 16.66
C GLN A 1103 5.25 -10.23 16.69
N ASP A 1104 4.68 -10.56 15.53
CA ASP A 1104 3.41 -11.28 15.42
C ASP A 1104 3.51 -12.47 14.46
N SER A 1105 3.08 -13.63 14.93
CA SER A 1105 2.85 -14.83 14.12
C SER A 1105 1.81 -15.74 14.81
N GLY A 1106 0.57 -15.25 14.86
CA GLY A 1106 -0.58 -15.98 15.41
C GLY A 1106 -1.15 -15.27 16.63
N SER A 1107 -1.84 -14.16 16.37
CA SER A 1107 -2.33 -13.21 17.37
C SER A 1107 -2.99 -13.83 18.62
N PRO A 1108 -2.43 -13.58 19.83
CA PRO A 1108 -3.11 -13.74 21.12
C PRO A 1108 -3.86 -12.46 21.58
N PHE A 1109 -4.18 -11.55 20.65
CA PHE A 1109 -4.78 -10.24 20.90
C PHE A 1109 -6.24 -10.18 20.44
N THR A 1110 -6.98 -9.17 20.91
CA THR A 1110 -8.21 -8.72 20.25
C THR A 1110 -7.89 -8.10 18.88
N PHE A 1111 -8.91 -7.88 18.04
CA PHE A 1111 -8.76 -7.14 16.78
C PHE A 1111 -8.19 -5.71 16.97
N PHE A 1112 -8.27 -5.18 18.19
CA PHE A 1112 -7.76 -3.86 18.59
C PHE A 1112 -6.42 -3.92 19.35
N GLY A 1113 -5.65 -5.02 19.24
CA GLY A 1113 -4.29 -5.12 19.77
C GLY A 1113 -4.17 -5.23 21.30
N LEU A 1114 -5.26 -5.49 22.02
CA LEU A 1114 -5.21 -5.70 23.48
C LEU A 1114 -4.92 -7.18 23.80
N PRO A 1115 -3.90 -7.50 24.62
CA PRO A 1115 -3.56 -8.89 24.93
C PRO A 1115 -4.63 -9.55 25.80
N ILE A 1116 -4.98 -10.79 25.45
CA ILE A 1116 -6.01 -11.55 26.16
C ILE A 1116 -5.34 -12.45 27.23
N PRO A 1117 -5.76 -12.39 28.51
CA PRO A 1117 -5.26 -13.32 29.52
C PRO A 1117 -5.68 -14.76 29.17
N SER A 1118 -4.75 -15.71 29.21
CA SER A 1118 -4.92 -17.03 28.61
C SER A 1118 -6.12 -17.81 29.19
N LEU A 1119 -7.08 -18.11 28.32
CA LEU A 1119 -8.24 -18.96 28.63
C LEU A 1119 -7.77 -20.40 28.86
N ASN A 1120 -7.51 -20.73 30.12
CA ASN A 1120 -7.00 -22.03 30.52
C ASN A 1120 -8.13 -23.09 30.53
N ILE A 1121 -8.41 -23.63 29.34
CA ILE A 1121 -9.50 -24.58 29.05
C ILE A 1121 -9.31 -25.97 29.73
N GLY A 1122 -8.16 -26.22 30.37
CA GLY A 1122 -7.81 -27.48 31.04
C GLY A 1122 -8.60 -27.86 32.31
N LYS A 1123 -9.87 -27.43 32.45
CA LYS A 1123 -10.74 -27.73 33.60
C LYS A 1123 -12.20 -28.09 33.24
N MET A 1124 -12.43 -28.73 32.08
CA MET A 1124 -13.74 -29.33 31.74
C MET A 1124 -13.78 -30.86 31.59
N PHE A 1125 -12.65 -31.55 31.74
CA PHE A 1125 -12.60 -33.02 31.86
C PHE A 1125 -11.80 -33.40 33.12
N GLY A 1126 -12.23 -34.43 33.85
CA GLY A 1126 -11.76 -34.72 35.20
C GLY A 1126 -11.18 -36.13 35.40
N GLY A 1127 -10.15 -36.22 36.23
CA GLY A 1127 -9.49 -37.48 36.64
C GLY A 1127 -8.42 -37.98 35.66
N ALA A 1128 -7.26 -38.50 36.09
CA ALA A 1128 -6.84 -38.88 37.44
C ALA A 1128 -5.30 -38.87 37.64
N ALA A 1129 -4.89 -38.86 38.92
CA ALA A 1129 -3.61 -39.29 39.52
C ALA A 1129 -2.27 -39.24 38.73
N GLY A 1130 -1.32 -38.44 39.23
CA GLY A 1130 0.12 -38.51 38.92
C GLY A 1130 0.97 -37.86 40.02
N ARG A 1131 2.05 -38.53 40.48
CA ARG A 1131 2.83 -38.16 41.70
C ARG A 1131 4.12 -37.36 41.41
N ASN A 1132 4.58 -36.63 42.45
CA ASN A 1132 5.97 -36.15 42.72
C ASN A 1132 6.53 -34.98 41.87
N ALA A 1133 7.53 -34.19 42.31
CA ALA A 1133 7.97 -33.73 43.66
C ALA A 1133 9.13 -32.69 43.55
N ASN A 1134 9.33 -31.82 44.57
CA ASN A 1134 10.59 -31.10 44.94
C ASN A 1134 11.13 -30.01 43.96
N ASN A 1135 11.95 -28.99 44.33
CA ASN A 1135 12.26 -28.32 45.63
C ASN A 1135 13.05 -26.97 45.44
N ARG A 1136 12.83 -25.97 46.34
CA ARG A 1136 13.80 -24.95 46.89
C ARG A 1136 14.50 -23.91 45.95
N ALA A 1137 15.18 -22.84 46.41
CA ALA A 1137 14.99 -21.85 47.52
C ALA A 1137 16.12 -20.74 47.57
N SER A 1138 15.85 -19.56 48.17
CA SER A 1138 16.80 -18.53 48.76
C SER A 1138 17.80 -17.75 47.86
N GLY A 1139 18.33 -16.53 48.20
CA GLY A 1139 17.92 -15.49 49.20
C GLY A 1139 19.02 -14.50 49.74
N GLY A 1140 18.80 -13.15 49.69
CA GLY A 1140 19.46 -12.05 50.50
C GLY A 1140 20.90 -11.56 50.14
N SER A 1141 21.50 -10.46 50.66
CA SER A 1141 21.04 -9.16 51.26
C SER A 1141 22.22 -8.14 51.59
N ARG A 1142 21.96 -6.81 51.76
CA ARG A 1142 22.78 -5.72 52.45
C ARG A 1142 24.10 -5.16 51.78
N ALA A 1143 24.73 -4.01 52.14
CA ALA A 1143 24.30 -2.64 52.61
C ALA A 1143 25.47 -1.57 52.81
N LYS A 1144 25.20 -0.25 52.56
CA LYS A 1144 25.75 1.06 53.14
C LYS A 1144 27.19 1.65 52.93
N GLY A 1145 27.29 2.94 52.48
CA GLY A 1145 28.25 4.01 52.94
C GLY A 1145 28.99 4.88 51.87
N ARG A 1146 29.82 5.93 52.16
CA ARG A 1146 29.60 7.28 52.82
C ARG A 1146 30.81 8.30 52.65
N VAL A 1147 30.57 9.64 52.70
CA VAL A 1147 31.45 10.81 53.11
C VAL A 1147 31.99 11.85 52.06
N GLN A 1148 31.96 13.15 52.46
CA GLN A 1148 32.34 14.49 51.91
C GLN A 1148 33.85 14.74 51.56
N VAL A 1149 34.43 15.93 51.14
CA VAL A 1149 34.16 17.38 51.41
C VAL A 1149 34.93 18.42 50.48
N TYR A 1150 34.37 19.63 50.21
CA TYR A 1150 34.96 20.98 49.81
C TYR A 1150 35.71 21.19 48.45
N LYS A 1151 35.48 22.23 47.60
CA LYS A 1151 35.75 23.73 47.60
C LYS A 1151 37.21 24.10 47.14
N GLN A 1152 37.59 25.22 46.47
CA GLN A 1152 37.03 26.58 46.18
C GLN A 1152 37.85 27.30 45.04
N GLY A 1153 37.34 28.37 44.36
CA GLY A 1153 38.18 29.27 43.51
C GLY A 1153 37.49 30.08 42.38
N GLU A 1154 37.88 31.35 42.18
CA GLU A 1154 37.34 32.41 41.24
C GLU A 1154 38.46 33.47 41.00
N PRO A 1155 38.34 34.58 40.19
CA PRO A 1155 37.37 35.01 39.15
C PRO A 1155 38.01 35.73 37.89
N GLU A 1156 37.19 36.46 37.08
CA GLU A 1156 37.48 37.77 36.37
C GLU A 1156 38.51 37.93 35.20
N GLN A 1157 38.46 38.92 34.27
CA GLN A 1157 37.40 39.81 33.69
C GLN A 1157 37.89 40.60 32.41
N SER A 1158 36.96 41.20 31.62
CA SER A 1158 37.11 42.46 30.80
C SER A 1158 37.95 42.48 29.47
N THR A 1159 37.79 43.34 28.42
CA THR A 1159 36.75 44.34 27.95
C THR A 1159 37.03 44.92 26.51
N ILE A 1160 36.01 45.55 25.84
CA ILE A 1160 36.09 46.75 24.91
C ILE A 1160 36.70 46.55 23.47
N TYR A 1161 36.30 47.20 22.32
CA TYR A 1161 35.19 48.10 21.88
C TYR A 1161 35.13 48.30 20.32
N ARG A 1162 33.95 48.67 19.74
CA ARG A 1162 33.64 49.60 18.58
C ARG A 1162 34.36 49.48 17.20
N ALA A 1163 33.92 50.05 16.04
CA ALA A 1163 32.66 50.50 15.37
C ALA A 1163 33.07 51.11 13.96
N ASP A 1164 32.28 51.67 13.00
CA ASP A 1164 30.84 51.92 12.75
C ASP A 1164 30.55 52.26 11.23
N GLY A 1165 29.29 52.20 10.76
CA GLY A 1165 28.72 52.81 9.50
C GLY A 1165 29.16 52.31 8.09
N GLY A 1166 28.39 52.45 6.98
CA GLY A 1166 26.95 52.76 6.77
C GLY A 1166 26.54 53.29 5.36
N LYS A 1167 25.36 52.88 4.82
CA LYS A 1167 24.55 53.48 3.69
C LYS A 1167 25.11 53.41 2.22
N THR A 1168 24.39 53.49 1.08
CA THR A 1168 22.92 53.52 0.69
C THR A 1168 22.68 53.19 -0.83
N GLU A 1169 21.56 52.52 -1.14
CA GLU A 1169 20.57 52.65 -2.28
C GLU A 1169 20.91 52.80 -3.81
N SER A 1170 20.17 52.01 -4.62
CA SER A 1170 19.33 52.39 -5.82
C SER A 1170 19.71 52.13 -7.33
N THR A 1171 18.98 51.16 -7.94
CA THR A 1171 18.18 51.21 -9.22
C THR A 1171 18.71 51.43 -10.67
N VAL A 1172 18.37 50.45 -11.55
CA VAL A 1172 17.56 50.57 -12.84
C VAL A 1172 18.22 50.70 -14.26
N THR A 1173 18.28 49.53 -14.95
CA THR A 1173 17.88 49.17 -16.36
C THR A 1173 18.51 49.68 -17.69
N LEU A 1174 18.68 48.71 -18.62
CA LEU A 1174 18.33 48.68 -20.07
C LEU A 1174 19.10 49.49 -21.15
N LYS A 1175 19.89 48.80 -22.01
CA LYS A 1175 19.55 48.46 -23.43
C LYS A 1175 20.67 47.75 -24.22
N ALA A 1176 20.28 47.06 -25.31
CA ALA A 1176 21.10 46.53 -26.42
C ALA A 1176 20.70 47.29 -27.73
N PRO A 1177 21.10 46.96 -29.00
CA PRO A 1177 21.94 45.85 -29.51
C PRO A 1177 22.98 46.26 -30.60
N THR A 1178 23.65 45.28 -31.24
CA THR A 1178 23.72 45.06 -32.73
C THR A 1178 24.64 43.89 -33.11
N ASP A 1179 24.29 43.15 -34.18
CA ASP A 1179 25.01 42.04 -34.83
C ASP A 1179 25.63 42.53 -36.18
N PRO A 1180 26.52 41.83 -36.95
CA PRO A 1180 26.08 40.67 -37.78
C PRO A 1180 27.12 39.63 -38.35
N LEU A 1181 26.62 38.45 -38.78
CA LEU A 1181 27.09 37.55 -39.90
C LEU A 1181 28.43 36.75 -39.70
N ASP A 1182 28.68 35.56 -40.30
CA ASP A 1182 27.97 34.79 -41.35
C ASP A 1182 28.21 33.23 -41.33
N LYS A 1183 27.20 32.47 -41.79
CA LYS A 1183 27.17 31.10 -42.43
C LYS A 1183 27.77 29.78 -41.88
N ASN A 1184 26.87 28.78 -41.93
CA ASN A 1184 27.03 27.33 -42.27
C ASN A 1184 27.72 26.34 -41.30
N ALA A 1185 27.28 25.08 -41.15
CA ALA A 1185 26.00 24.39 -41.44
C ALA A 1185 26.02 22.96 -40.81
N GLY A 1186 24.89 22.39 -40.35
CA GLY A 1186 24.83 20.95 -39.99
C GLY A 1186 23.77 20.47 -38.98
N ALA A 1187 22.53 20.29 -39.44
CA ALA A 1187 21.48 19.33 -39.01
C ALA A 1187 21.35 18.82 -37.54
N THR A 1188 20.12 18.97 -36.98
CA THR A 1188 19.34 18.01 -36.14
C THR A 1188 19.94 17.46 -34.82
N ASN A 1189 19.24 17.41 -33.69
CA ASN A 1189 17.81 17.63 -33.37
C ASN A 1189 17.65 18.28 -31.99
N GLU A 1190 16.49 18.88 -31.75
CA GLU A 1190 16.07 19.28 -30.40
C GLU A 1190 15.59 18.08 -29.57
N ASN A 1191 15.91 18.15 -28.26
CA ASN A 1191 15.10 17.87 -27.07
C ASN A 1191 14.20 16.59 -27.01
N ASN A 1192 14.21 15.80 -25.92
CA ASN A 1192 13.75 16.13 -24.55
C ASN A 1192 12.30 16.67 -24.52
N LEU A 1193 11.39 16.21 -23.66
CA LEU A 1193 11.55 15.49 -22.40
C LEU A 1193 10.25 14.74 -21.97
N PHE A 1194 10.37 13.96 -20.89
CA PHE A 1194 9.32 13.43 -19.99
C PHE A 1194 8.32 12.35 -20.46
N TYR A 1195 8.33 11.24 -19.70
CA TYR A 1195 7.14 10.44 -19.38
C TYR A 1195 7.15 10.12 -17.87
N ARG A 1196 5.97 9.81 -17.30
CA ARG A 1196 5.77 9.53 -15.87
C ARG A 1196 6.01 8.05 -15.54
N PRO A 1197 6.41 7.71 -14.28
CA PRO A 1197 6.53 6.32 -13.86
C PRO A 1197 5.14 5.68 -13.69
N PHE A 1198 4.81 4.78 -14.61
CA PHE A 1198 3.79 3.76 -14.46
C PHE A 1198 4.40 2.46 -15.01
N PHE A 1199 4.52 1.43 -14.17
CA PHE A 1199 4.49 0.06 -14.67
C PHE A 1199 3.02 -0.33 -14.89
N GLN A 1200 2.41 0.34 -15.85
CA GLN A 1200 1.21 -0.15 -16.51
C GLN A 1200 1.62 -1.32 -17.39
N THR A 1201 0.89 -2.42 -17.34
CA THR A 1201 0.83 -3.34 -18.49
C THR A 1201 0.37 -2.53 -19.71
N SER A 1202 0.74 -2.95 -20.93
CA SER A 1202 0.43 -2.22 -22.17
C SER A 1202 -1.07 -1.98 -22.42
N TYR A 1203 -1.93 -2.60 -21.61
CA TYR A 1203 -3.37 -2.38 -21.55
C TYR A 1203 -3.73 -0.95 -21.09
N ARG A 1204 -3.55 0.01 -21.99
CA ARG A 1204 -4.39 1.22 -21.98
C ARG A 1204 -5.84 0.76 -22.17
N GLN A 1205 -6.66 0.91 -21.14
CA GLN A 1205 -8.09 1.04 -21.33
C GLN A 1205 -8.34 2.10 -22.42
N PRO A 1206 -9.27 1.89 -23.36
CA PRO A 1206 -9.73 2.98 -24.23
C PRO A 1206 -10.23 4.12 -23.34
N PRO A 1207 -10.09 5.39 -23.74
CA PRO A 1207 -10.47 6.51 -22.90
C PRO A 1207 -11.95 6.42 -22.54
N SER A 1208 -12.22 6.17 -21.26
CA SER A 1208 -13.55 6.39 -20.71
C SER A 1208 -13.88 7.86 -20.87
N VAL A 1209 -14.99 8.15 -21.55
CA VAL A 1209 -15.64 9.46 -21.47
C VAL A 1209 -15.92 9.72 -19.97
N ASP A 1210 -15.69 10.96 -19.51
CA ASP A 1210 -15.58 11.30 -18.07
C ASP A 1210 -16.69 10.70 -17.19
N VAL A 1211 -16.32 9.68 -16.43
CA VAL A 1211 -17.17 8.98 -15.44
C VAL A 1211 -16.30 8.71 -14.22
N GLN A 1212 -16.78 9.09 -13.03
CA GLN A 1212 -16.10 8.88 -11.76
C GLN A 1212 -15.98 7.36 -11.45
N GLN A 1213 -14.92 6.97 -10.73
CA GLN A 1213 -14.61 5.56 -10.47
C GLN A 1213 -15.67 4.93 -9.55
N GLY A 1214 -16.54 4.08 -10.11
CA GLY A 1214 -17.69 3.48 -9.40
C GLY A 1214 -17.97 2.02 -9.73
N GLY A 1215 -16.95 1.25 -10.13
CA GLY A 1215 -17.07 -0.20 -10.36
C GLY A 1215 -16.58 -1.01 -9.15
N PHE A 1216 -17.21 -2.15 -8.89
CA PHE A 1216 -16.82 -3.06 -7.82
C PHE A 1216 -15.56 -3.84 -8.20
N THR A 1217 -14.49 -3.71 -7.40
CA THR A 1217 -13.41 -4.69 -7.39
C THR A 1217 -13.90 -6.00 -6.74
N PRO A 1218 -13.67 -7.17 -7.37
CA PRO A 1218 -14.04 -8.45 -6.79
C PRO A 1218 -13.22 -8.73 -5.51
N MET A 1219 -13.83 -9.37 -4.52
CA MET A 1219 -13.13 -9.77 -3.29
C MET A 1219 -12.32 -11.05 -3.51
N LEU A 1220 -11.16 -10.92 -4.15
CA LEU A 1220 -10.13 -11.96 -4.22
C LEU A 1220 -9.61 -12.26 -2.80
N PRO A 1221 -9.69 -13.51 -2.28
CA PRO A 1221 -9.17 -13.83 -0.94
C PRO A 1221 -7.64 -13.79 -0.93
N GLY A 1222 -7.08 -12.65 -0.56
CA GLY A 1222 -5.63 -12.42 -0.55
C GLY A 1222 -4.87 -13.45 0.30
N ALA A 1223 -3.99 -14.21 -0.36
CA ALA A 1223 -2.96 -14.98 0.33
C ALA A 1223 -2.01 -14.00 1.04
N VAL A 1224 -1.81 -14.21 2.35
CA VAL A 1224 -0.91 -13.41 3.23
C VAL A 1224 -1.29 -11.92 3.37
N GLY A 1225 -2.20 -11.65 4.31
CA GLY A 1225 -2.05 -10.51 5.25
C GLY A 1225 -1.96 -9.09 4.68
N GLY A 1226 -3.00 -8.61 4.02
CA GLY A 1226 -3.14 -7.18 3.66
C GLY A 1226 -4.60 -6.71 3.66
N PHE A 1227 -4.96 -5.78 4.54
CA PHE A 1227 -6.20 -5.02 4.39
C PHE A 1227 -5.99 -3.91 3.36
N THR A 1228 -6.53 -4.07 2.15
CA THR A 1228 -6.65 -2.95 1.22
C THR A 1228 -7.74 -1.98 1.72
N PRO A 1229 -7.47 -0.66 1.78
CA PRO A 1229 -8.51 0.30 2.08
C PRO A 1229 -9.46 0.39 0.87
N ILE A 1230 -10.74 0.14 1.10
CA ILE A 1230 -11.80 0.51 0.16
C ILE A 1230 -11.79 2.04 0.08
N THR A 1231 -11.51 2.60 -1.09
CA THR A 1231 -11.70 4.03 -1.35
C THR A 1231 -13.18 4.37 -1.32
N ASP A 1232 -13.54 5.40 -0.55
CA ASP A 1232 -14.90 5.98 -0.54
C ASP A 1232 -15.24 6.49 -1.96
N PRO A 1233 -16.44 6.20 -2.52
CA PRO A 1233 -16.80 6.51 -3.91
C PRO A 1233 -17.13 7.99 -4.16
#